data_AF-A0A918JKZ4-F1
#
_entry.id   AF-A0A918JKZ4-F1
#
_cell.length_a   1.000
_cell.length_b   1.000
_cell.length_c   1.000
_cell.angle_alpha   90.00
_cell.angle_beta   90.00
_cell.angle_gamma   90.00
#
_symmetry.space_group_name_H-M   'P 1'
#
loop_
_entity.id
_entity.type
_entity.pdbx_description
1 polymer ?
#
loop_
_entity_poly.entity_id
_entity_poly.type
_entity_poly.pdbx_seq_one_letter_code
_entity_poly.pdbx_strand_id
1 'polypeptide(L)'
;MTSITNAASLAALMNPRSVAVIGASEDQTKFGGRLYKTLIRHGYKGIIYPINPGRESLFGIKTFPDITATPEAPDMVVMALPTAKVKEEIRKCAEKGVKCAIIITSKFSDAGPEGAALEHEIVEIARQYKMRLIGPNCLGLISPANELVLCSSPALNVDALIKSPIGFISQSGALMGTLFDKAHSQGIGFSHCFSIGNQADLELCDFLEMLIDDDETSVICAYIEGLKSPQRFIELAKLARLKNKPILAVKAGKTEAGSKAAFSHTASLAGDYESLKAICRSQNIILMDDPMAMFLLALSMAKFPGQKVGNATIITTSGGGGALTADAMSEQGIPFSEFGEQTKASLAELFTPGQAFNPIDLGGRRHDVLDTDRISALTAEIVMKDACVDAGLFVLTTAPSVLNTTTSLVTGAEKTSKPFIVVMLPGQAANAAREYLVAKNIPFTNTLSEAVAALKSWKAWSDFTASPEAVLPDDLPQISHVKGVLNESETKKLMASFGIPVNKEIVVDDIPAAMKVAGDIGFPMVAKVVSSQIVHKSDVGGVLLNIQSPKELEQRLTAMVSHINQVLPSARIEGFSLQSMESGELELIVGARNDAQFGPQVIIGSGGILVELLKDTLVLPAPVHVETAKQALVQLKIAPLLKSYRGRPALDVEAVAQTIHRLSLLACSLKDSPFEIEINPLKVKQQGNGCVAVDARAQIN
;
A
#
# COMPACT_ATOMS: atom_id res chain seq x y z
N MET A 1 -0.87 22.50 -12.50
CA MET A 1 0.11 21.75 -11.68
C MET A 1 1.37 22.60 -11.58
N THR A 2 1.51 23.39 -10.53
CA THR A 2 2.80 24.04 -10.24
C THR A 2 3.67 22.99 -9.57
N SER A 3 4.51 22.33 -10.37
CA SER A 3 5.66 21.60 -9.83
C SER A 3 6.42 22.57 -8.92
N ILE A 4 6.44 22.28 -7.61
CA ILE A 4 7.16 23.08 -6.61
C ILE A 4 8.69 22.91 -6.80
N THR A 5 9.08 21.97 -7.66
CA THR A 5 10.45 21.59 -8.00
C THR A 5 10.85 22.17 -9.36
N ASN A 6 11.80 23.10 -9.37
CA ASN A 6 12.42 23.57 -10.62
C ASN A 6 13.04 22.37 -11.37
N ALA A 7 12.64 22.14 -12.63
CA ALA A 7 13.12 21.05 -13.47
C ALA A 7 14.67 20.97 -13.53
N ALA A 8 15.36 22.12 -13.46
CA ALA A 8 16.81 22.17 -13.43
C ALA A 8 17.44 21.58 -12.15
N SER A 9 16.77 21.66 -11.00
CA SER A 9 17.24 21.11 -9.73
C SER A 9 17.03 19.61 -9.65
N LEU A 10 15.91 19.10 -10.18
CA LEU A 10 15.65 17.65 -10.29
C LEU A 10 16.59 16.98 -11.28
N ALA A 11 16.87 17.61 -12.42
CA ALA A 11 17.87 17.13 -13.38
C ALA A 11 19.28 17.04 -12.75
N ALA A 12 19.67 18.03 -11.95
CA ALA A 12 20.93 18.04 -11.24
C ALA A 12 21.03 16.95 -10.15
N LEU A 13 19.91 16.49 -9.58
CA LEU A 13 19.89 15.41 -8.59
C LEU A 13 20.23 14.06 -9.22
N MET A 14 19.69 13.78 -10.41
CA MET A 14 19.92 12.52 -11.12
C MET A 14 21.28 12.47 -11.78
N ASN A 15 21.67 13.53 -12.50
CA ASN A 15 22.88 13.54 -13.31
C ASN A 15 23.67 14.85 -13.12
N PRO A 16 24.26 15.07 -11.93
CA PRO A 16 25.10 16.24 -11.67
C PRO A 16 26.34 16.19 -12.55
N ARG A 17 26.77 17.34 -13.09
CA ARG A 17 28.05 17.44 -13.81
C ARG A 17 29.22 17.60 -12.84
N SER A 18 28.95 18.03 -11.62
CA SER A 18 29.95 18.20 -10.57
C SER A 18 29.38 17.93 -9.17
N VAL A 19 30.15 17.24 -8.34
CA VAL A 19 29.81 16.92 -6.95
C VAL A 19 30.90 17.47 -6.03
N ALA A 20 30.49 18.16 -4.97
CA ALA A 20 31.37 18.48 -3.85
C ALA A 20 31.12 17.57 -2.64
N VAL A 21 32.19 17.07 -2.04
CA VAL A 21 32.13 16.24 -0.82
C VAL A 21 32.68 17.05 0.35
N ILE A 22 31.81 17.49 1.24
CA ILE A 22 32.19 18.29 2.40
C ILE A 22 32.58 17.40 3.57
N GLY A 23 33.82 17.54 4.02
CA GLY A 23 34.45 16.61 4.95
C GLY A 23 35.16 15.43 4.26
N ALA A 24 35.54 15.60 2.98
CA ALA A 24 36.30 14.60 2.23
C ALA A 24 37.60 14.23 2.96
N SER A 25 37.95 12.95 2.95
CA SER A 25 39.11 12.40 3.67
C SER A 25 39.54 11.07 3.04
N GLU A 26 40.82 10.70 3.17
CA GLU A 26 41.28 9.34 2.83
C GLU A 26 40.99 8.33 3.96
N ASP A 27 40.79 8.84 5.17
CA ASP A 27 40.39 8.06 6.34
C ASP A 27 38.92 7.58 6.22
N GLN A 28 38.75 6.29 5.93
CA GLN A 28 37.45 5.64 5.76
C GLN A 28 36.73 5.31 7.07
N THR A 29 37.37 5.55 8.23
CA THR A 29 36.64 5.51 9.51
C THR A 29 35.64 6.66 9.60
N LYS A 30 35.91 7.77 8.89
CA LYS A 30 35.04 8.95 8.79
C LYS A 30 33.99 8.79 7.69
N PHE A 31 32.79 9.32 7.93
CA PHE A 31 31.70 9.32 6.96
C PHE A 31 32.08 9.98 5.62
N GLY A 32 32.67 11.18 5.67
CA GLY A 32 33.09 11.89 4.47
C GLY A 32 34.18 11.16 3.67
N GLY A 33 35.04 10.37 4.34
CA GLY A 33 36.01 9.53 3.64
C GLY A 33 35.39 8.33 2.94
N ARG A 34 34.36 7.71 3.54
CA ARG A 34 33.57 6.66 2.87
C ARG A 34 32.82 7.20 1.65
N LEU A 35 32.12 8.34 1.79
CA LEU A 35 31.41 9.00 0.68
C LEU A 35 32.34 9.30 -0.49
N TYR A 36 33.50 9.90 -0.18
CA TYR A 36 34.46 10.27 -1.21
C TYR A 36 35.01 9.04 -1.94
N LYS A 37 35.34 7.97 -1.19
CA LYS A 37 35.81 6.72 -1.77
C LYS A 37 34.75 6.02 -2.62
N THR A 38 33.49 5.94 -2.17
CA THR A 38 32.43 5.25 -2.93
C THR A 38 32.12 5.98 -4.22
N LEU A 39 32.12 7.31 -4.21
CA LEU A 39 31.96 8.15 -5.40
C LEU A 39 33.04 7.84 -6.46
N ILE A 40 34.32 7.76 -6.04
CA ILE A 40 35.43 7.44 -6.95
C ILE A 40 35.36 5.98 -7.42
N ARG A 41 35.14 5.03 -6.49
CA ARG A 41 35.16 3.59 -6.80
C ARG A 41 34.15 3.21 -7.87
N HIS A 42 32.94 3.78 -7.78
CA HIS A 42 31.84 3.45 -8.67
C HIS A 42 31.80 4.30 -9.94
N GLY A 43 32.89 5.02 -10.23
CA GLY A 43 33.18 5.51 -11.58
C GLY A 43 32.50 6.83 -11.96
N TYR A 44 32.12 7.68 -11.01
CA TYR A 44 31.48 8.96 -11.32
C TYR A 44 32.32 9.78 -12.32
N LYS A 45 31.71 10.09 -13.47
CA LYS A 45 32.36 10.72 -14.63
C LYS A 45 32.45 12.24 -14.55
N GLY A 46 31.70 12.87 -13.64
CA GLY A 46 31.69 14.32 -13.48
C GLY A 46 32.86 14.85 -12.66
N ILE A 47 32.87 16.16 -12.46
CA ILE A 47 33.92 16.84 -11.68
C ILE A 47 33.71 16.57 -10.19
N ILE A 48 34.77 16.17 -9.48
CA ILE A 48 34.72 15.99 -8.03
C ILE A 48 35.47 17.14 -7.36
N TYR A 49 34.82 17.81 -6.39
CA TYR A 49 35.39 18.86 -5.55
C TYR A 49 35.51 18.36 -4.10
N PRO A 50 36.67 17.82 -3.68
CA PRO A 50 36.90 17.39 -2.31
C PRO A 50 37.11 18.64 -1.43
N ILE A 51 36.25 18.87 -0.45
CA ILE A 51 36.37 20.00 0.47
C ILE A 51 37.07 19.55 1.75
N ASN A 52 38.29 20.02 1.95
CA ASN A 52 39.14 19.74 3.10
C ASN A 52 40.14 20.90 3.35
N PRO A 53 40.07 21.59 4.51
CA PRO A 53 40.97 22.72 4.82
C PRO A 53 42.39 22.31 5.21
N GLY A 54 42.64 21.05 5.54
CA GLY A 54 43.91 20.58 6.11
C GLY A 54 44.83 19.84 5.15
N ARG A 55 44.42 19.63 3.89
CA ARG A 55 45.17 18.89 2.87
C ARG A 55 45.11 19.63 1.54
N GLU A 56 46.15 19.52 0.72
CA GLU A 56 46.19 20.10 -0.64
C GLU A 56 45.63 19.16 -1.73
N SER A 57 45.63 17.85 -1.47
CA SER A 57 45.06 16.83 -2.36
C SER A 57 44.59 15.60 -1.57
N LEU A 58 43.59 14.89 -2.11
CA LEU A 58 43.12 13.59 -1.62
C LEU A 58 42.90 12.64 -2.80
N PHE A 59 43.45 11.42 -2.77
CA PHE A 59 43.44 10.47 -3.89
C PHE A 59 43.90 11.08 -5.23
N GLY A 60 44.88 11.99 -5.17
CA GLY A 60 45.41 12.69 -6.36
C GLY A 60 44.51 13.80 -6.93
N ILE A 61 43.36 14.09 -6.31
CA ILE A 61 42.48 15.20 -6.70
C ILE A 61 42.76 16.40 -5.80
N LYS A 62 42.91 17.58 -6.40
CA LYS A 62 43.10 18.85 -5.68
C LYS A 62 41.91 19.12 -4.75
N THR A 63 42.19 19.48 -3.52
CA THR A 63 41.18 19.85 -2.52
C THR A 63 40.96 21.35 -2.46
N PHE A 64 39.84 21.74 -1.86
CA PHE A 64 39.49 23.14 -1.59
C PHE A 64 39.22 23.33 -0.09
N PRO A 65 39.60 24.46 0.50
CA PRO A 65 39.41 24.69 1.94
C PRO A 65 37.95 24.82 2.34
N ASP A 66 37.12 25.36 1.45
CA ASP A 66 35.67 25.52 1.62
C ASP A 66 34.98 25.56 0.24
N ILE A 67 33.65 25.55 0.24
CA ILE A 67 32.83 25.55 -0.99
C ILE A 67 33.00 26.83 -1.82
N THR A 68 33.33 27.97 -1.21
CA THR A 68 33.45 29.26 -1.91
C THR A 68 34.70 29.31 -2.78
N ALA A 69 35.75 28.60 -2.37
CA ALA A 69 37.03 28.47 -3.08
C ALA A 69 36.97 27.56 -4.33
N THR A 70 35.86 26.87 -4.56
CA THR A 70 35.69 26.06 -5.78
C THR A 70 35.64 26.96 -7.03
N PRO A 71 36.15 26.49 -8.19
CA PRO A 71 36.19 27.32 -9.41
C PRO A 71 34.80 27.69 -9.91
N GLU A 72 33.87 26.74 -9.83
CA GLU A 72 32.47 26.88 -10.22
C GLU A 72 31.57 26.38 -9.10
N ALA A 73 30.31 26.82 -9.08
CA ALA A 73 29.31 26.31 -8.18
C ALA A 73 29.03 24.83 -8.46
N PRO A 74 29.22 23.92 -7.49
CA PRO A 74 28.92 22.51 -7.72
C PRO A 74 27.41 22.31 -7.95
N ASP A 75 27.04 21.52 -8.95
CA ASP A 75 25.65 21.10 -9.15
C ASP A 75 25.09 20.43 -7.88
N MET A 76 25.91 19.60 -7.20
CA MET A 76 25.50 18.85 -6.02
C MET A 76 26.54 18.88 -4.90
N VAL A 77 26.08 18.98 -3.65
CA VAL A 77 26.91 18.86 -2.45
C VAL A 77 26.42 17.69 -1.60
N VAL A 78 27.34 16.90 -1.03
CA VAL A 78 27.04 15.97 0.06
C VAL A 78 27.83 16.37 1.30
N MET A 79 27.14 16.46 2.45
CA MET A 79 27.75 16.88 3.71
C MET A 79 27.46 15.89 4.84
N ALA A 80 28.54 15.57 5.58
CA ALA A 80 28.52 14.78 6.80
C ALA A 80 29.26 15.56 7.91
N LEU A 81 28.68 16.69 8.31
CA LEU A 81 29.23 17.63 9.29
C LEU A 81 28.50 17.53 10.64
N PRO A 82 29.11 17.94 11.77
CA PRO A 82 28.36 18.14 13.00
C PRO A 82 27.19 19.11 12.79
N THR A 83 26.04 18.84 13.40
CA THR A 83 24.78 19.60 13.23
C THR A 83 24.97 21.12 13.36
N ALA A 84 25.79 21.56 14.33
CA ALA A 84 26.09 22.98 14.58
C ALA A 84 26.74 23.72 13.39
N LYS A 85 27.38 23.01 12.45
CA LYS A 85 28.03 23.59 11.27
C LYS A 85 27.16 23.58 10.01
N VAL A 86 26.07 22.81 10.02
CA VAL A 86 25.27 22.58 8.80
C VAL A 86 24.64 23.87 8.29
N LYS A 87 24.08 24.72 9.17
CA LYS A 87 23.42 25.97 8.77
C LYS A 87 24.36 26.93 8.04
N GLU A 88 25.55 27.14 8.58
CA GLU A 88 26.56 28.02 7.96
C GLU A 88 27.01 27.45 6.61
N GLU A 89 27.23 26.14 6.52
CA GLU A 89 27.66 25.52 5.27
C GLU A 89 26.57 25.55 4.20
N ILE A 90 25.30 25.34 4.58
CA ILE A 90 24.15 25.48 3.69
C ILE A 90 24.06 26.91 3.14
N ARG A 91 24.29 27.93 3.97
CA ARG A 91 24.34 29.33 3.51
C ARG A 91 25.44 29.55 2.46
N LYS A 92 26.66 29.07 2.72
CA LYS A 92 27.77 29.17 1.75
C LYS A 92 27.48 28.46 0.43
N CYS A 93 26.90 27.26 0.50
CA CYS A 93 26.48 26.51 -0.69
C CYS A 93 25.42 27.26 -1.49
N ALA A 94 24.40 27.78 -0.80
CA ALA A 94 23.31 28.54 -1.38
C ALA A 94 23.81 29.82 -2.08
N GLU A 95 24.65 30.61 -1.41
CA GLU A 95 25.24 31.85 -1.95
C GLU A 95 26.19 31.58 -3.14
N LYS A 96 26.91 30.46 -3.12
CA LYS A 96 27.76 30.03 -4.25
C LYS A 96 26.93 29.62 -5.47
N GLY A 97 25.66 29.27 -5.30
CA GLY A 97 24.76 28.84 -6.38
C GLY A 97 24.66 27.32 -6.56
N VAL A 98 24.90 26.56 -5.49
CA VAL A 98 24.68 25.10 -5.49
C VAL A 98 23.20 24.80 -5.72
N LYS A 99 22.90 23.79 -6.55
CA LYS A 99 21.50 23.45 -6.91
C LYS A 99 20.87 22.49 -5.92
N CYS A 100 21.62 21.50 -5.44
CA CYS A 100 21.12 20.48 -4.52
C CYS A 100 22.15 20.11 -3.44
N ALA A 101 21.68 19.87 -2.21
CA ALA A 101 22.52 19.38 -1.12
C ALA A 101 21.92 18.16 -0.41
N ILE A 102 22.72 17.11 -0.23
CA ILE A 102 22.42 15.95 0.64
C ILE A 102 22.99 16.22 2.02
N ILE A 103 22.13 16.15 3.03
CA ILE A 103 22.52 16.30 4.43
C ILE A 103 22.41 14.94 5.12
N ILE A 104 23.55 14.30 5.37
CA ILE A 104 23.62 12.99 6.05
C ILE A 104 23.40 13.15 7.55
N THR A 105 23.79 14.30 8.10
CA THR A 105 23.76 14.62 9.53
C THR A 105 22.36 14.50 10.13
N SER A 106 22.26 13.89 11.32
CA SER A 106 21.02 13.76 12.10
C SER A 106 20.91 14.84 13.20
N LYS A 107 19.93 14.68 14.11
CA LYS A 107 19.63 15.61 15.22
C LYS A 107 18.98 16.92 14.80
N PHE A 108 18.02 16.81 13.88
CA PHE A 108 17.14 17.89 13.46
C PHE A 108 15.74 17.64 14.04
N SER A 109 14.68 17.59 13.23
CA SER A 109 13.34 17.28 13.73
C SER A 109 13.25 15.95 14.49
N ASP A 110 14.16 15.01 14.20
CA ASP A 110 14.36 13.74 14.89
C ASP A 110 14.92 13.85 16.33
N ALA A 111 15.37 15.03 16.77
CA ALA A 111 15.88 15.28 18.12
C ALA A 111 15.00 16.20 18.98
N GLY A 112 13.88 16.70 18.43
CA GLY A 112 12.92 17.54 19.16
C GLY A 112 12.79 18.98 18.62
N PRO A 113 12.10 19.87 19.36
CA PRO A 113 11.67 21.18 18.85
C PRO A 113 12.80 22.11 18.39
N GLU A 114 13.94 22.14 19.10
CA GLU A 114 15.09 22.96 18.71
C GLU A 114 15.71 22.50 17.39
N GLY A 115 15.83 21.18 17.20
CA GLY A 115 16.30 20.60 15.96
C GLY A 115 15.31 20.81 14.81
N ALA A 116 14.01 20.78 15.07
CA ALA A 116 12.98 21.13 14.09
C ALA A 116 13.04 22.61 13.66
N ALA A 117 13.33 23.53 14.60
CA ALA A 117 13.54 24.94 14.28
C ALA A 117 14.77 25.15 13.37
N LEU A 118 15.88 24.48 13.70
CA LEU A 118 17.08 24.51 12.86
C LEU A 118 16.83 23.90 11.47
N GLU A 119 16.06 22.81 11.40
CA GLU A 119 15.62 22.19 10.14
C GLU A 119 14.83 23.18 9.28
N HIS A 120 13.91 23.93 9.88
CA HIS A 120 13.15 24.96 9.19
C HIS A 120 14.06 26.07 8.63
N GLU A 121 14.99 26.58 9.44
CA GLU A 121 15.91 27.65 9.03
C GLU A 121 16.79 27.25 7.83
N ILE A 122 17.31 26.01 7.79
CA ILE A 122 18.14 25.56 6.66
C ILE A 122 17.32 25.42 5.38
N VAL A 123 16.06 25.01 5.47
CA VAL A 123 15.14 24.91 4.34
C VAL A 123 14.81 26.30 3.81
N GLU A 124 14.55 27.27 4.68
CA GLU A 124 14.31 28.67 4.28
C GLU A 124 15.53 29.25 3.54
N ILE A 125 16.73 29.07 4.07
CA ILE A 125 17.97 29.50 3.41
C ILE A 125 18.09 28.86 2.02
N ALA A 126 17.91 27.54 1.91
CA ALA A 126 18.03 26.86 0.62
C ALA A 126 17.02 27.40 -0.41
N ARG A 127 15.75 27.56 -0.01
CA ARG A 127 14.67 28.05 -0.88
C ARG A 127 14.90 29.48 -1.36
N GLN A 128 15.44 30.37 -0.52
CA GLN A 128 15.79 31.75 -0.91
C GLN A 128 16.72 31.80 -2.13
N TYR A 129 17.63 30.83 -2.25
CA TYR A 129 18.60 30.74 -3.35
C TYR A 129 18.23 29.69 -4.40
N LYS A 130 17.00 29.15 -4.37
CA LYS A 130 16.52 28.08 -5.27
C LYS A 130 17.35 26.78 -5.19
N MET A 131 18.05 26.57 -4.09
CA MET A 131 18.72 25.31 -3.76
C MET A 131 17.72 24.35 -3.12
N ARG A 132 17.84 23.05 -3.39
CA ARG A 132 16.99 22.00 -2.81
C ARG A 132 17.77 21.10 -1.85
N LEU A 133 17.10 20.58 -0.83
CA LEU A 133 17.72 19.73 0.20
C LEU A 133 17.14 18.30 0.20
N ILE A 134 18.03 17.31 0.34
CA ILE A 134 17.69 15.91 0.61
C ILE A 134 18.06 15.59 2.05
N GLY A 135 17.14 14.94 2.77
CA GLY A 135 17.27 14.72 4.21
C GLY A 135 16.68 15.89 5.02
N PRO A 136 17.31 16.31 6.14
CA PRO A 136 18.52 15.74 6.74
C PRO A 136 18.30 14.31 7.26
N ASN A 137 19.29 13.78 7.99
CA ASN A 137 19.22 12.42 8.57
C ASN A 137 18.93 11.34 7.51
N CYS A 138 19.70 11.34 6.43
CA CYS A 138 19.57 10.37 5.35
C CYS A 138 20.90 9.66 5.08
N LEU A 139 20.88 8.61 4.25
CA LEU A 139 22.09 7.91 3.80
C LEU A 139 22.56 8.36 2.40
N GLY A 140 21.84 9.29 1.78
CA GLY A 140 22.11 9.81 0.44
C GLY A 140 21.53 8.94 -0.68
N LEU A 141 22.21 8.85 -1.82
CA LEU A 141 21.69 8.17 -3.01
C LEU A 141 22.69 7.21 -3.65
N ILE A 142 22.16 6.22 -4.36
CA ILE A 142 22.92 5.22 -5.14
C ILE A 142 22.25 5.15 -6.51
N SER A 143 22.95 5.52 -7.58
CA SER A 143 22.41 5.43 -8.94
C SER A 143 23.38 4.66 -9.83
N PRO A 144 23.18 3.33 -9.98
CA PRO A 144 23.90 2.54 -10.96
C PRO A 144 23.66 3.03 -12.39
N ALA A 145 22.45 3.53 -12.70
CA ALA A 145 22.11 4.04 -14.03
C ALA A 145 23.01 5.22 -14.46
N ASN A 146 23.40 6.07 -13.50
CA ASN A 146 24.21 7.27 -13.74
C ASN A 146 25.64 7.17 -13.20
N GLU A 147 26.07 5.99 -12.75
CA GLU A 147 27.39 5.78 -12.11
C GLU A 147 27.65 6.79 -10.96
N LEU A 148 26.61 7.15 -10.22
CA LEU A 148 26.64 8.17 -9.17
C LEU A 148 26.35 7.53 -7.82
N VAL A 149 27.33 7.56 -6.90
CA VAL A 149 27.16 7.04 -5.55
C VAL A 149 27.52 8.11 -4.53
N LEU A 150 26.51 8.63 -3.85
CA LEU A 150 26.63 9.61 -2.76
C LEU A 150 26.08 9.00 -1.48
N CYS A 151 26.59 7.82 -1.14
CA CYS A 151 26.16 7.03 0.00
C CYS A 151 27.38 6.36 0.65
N SER A 152 27.38 6.30 1.98
CA SER A 152 28.49 5.77 2.79
C SER A 152 28.23 4.38 3.36
N SER A 153 27.21 3.67 2.83
CA SER A 153 26.86 2.32 3.29
C SER A 153 28.02 1.35 3.05
N PRO A 154 28.37 0.48 4.03
CA PRO A 154 29.31 -0.61 3.81
C PRO A 154 28.88 -1.57 2.68
N ALA A 155 27.57 -1.65 2.39
CA ALA A 155 27.00 -2.44 1.28
C ALA A 155 27.58 -2.07 -0.10
N LEU A 156 28.17 -0.87 -0.21
CA LEU A 156 28.78 -0.37 -1.45
C LEU A 156 30.23 -0.82 -1.62
N ASN A 157 30.77 -1.64 -0.71
CA ASN A 157 32.10 -2.23 -0.80
C ASN A 157 32.12 -3.46 -1.72
N VAL A 158 31.50 -3.33 -2.90
CA VAL A 158 31.41 -4.34 -3.96
C VAL A 158 32.15 -3.88 -5.20
N ASP A 159 32.53 -4.81 -6.07
CA ASP A 159 33.32 -4.49 -7.27
C ASP A 159 32.49 -3.84 -8.37
N ALA A 160 31.22 -4.22 -8.50
CA ALA A 160 30.30 -3.65 -9.47
C ALA A 160 28.88 -3.54 -8.89
N LEU A 161 28.20 -2.45 -9.25
CA LEU A 161 26.77 -2.29 -8.99
C LEU A 161 25.97 -3.03 -10.06
N ILE A 162 24.90 -3.70 -9.65
CA ILE A 162 23.97 -4.33 -10.58
C ILE A 162 22.96 -3.26 -11.03
N LYS A 163 22.90 -2.99 -12.33
CA LYS A 163 21.90 -2.10 -12.92
C LYS A 163 20.66 -2.92 -13.28
N SER A 164 19.51 -2.53 -12.74
CA SER A 164 18.19 -3.09 -13.09
C SER A 164 17.18 -1.95 -13.15
N PRO A 165 16.09 -2.03 -13.93
CA PRO A 165 15.15 -0.92 -14.09
C PRO A 165 14.17 -0.82 -12.92
N ILE A 166 14.70 -0.80 -11.70
CA ILE A 166 13.98 -0.79 -10.42
C ILE A 166 14.43 0.45 -9.65
N GLY A 167 13.53 1.40 -9.46
CA GLY A 167 13.77 2.56 -8.59
C GLY A 167 13.36 2.22 -7.15
N PHE A 168 14.13 2.67 -6.16
CA PHE A 168 13.84 2.43 -4.75
C PHE A 168 13.89 3.72 -3.93
N ILE A 169 12.80 4.06 -3.26
CA ILE A 169 12.72 5.20 -2.35
C ILE A 169 12.56 4.67 -0.92
N SER A 170 13.39 5.15 0.02
CA SER A 170 13.31 4.74 1.42
C SER A 170 13.40 5.92 2.37
N GLN A 171 12.42 6.01 3.28
CA GLN A 171 12.46 6.95 4.40
C GLN A 171 13.50 6.53 5.47
N SER A 172 13.83 5.24 5.56
CA SER A 172 14.88 4.74 6.45
C SER A 172 16.20 4.50 5.71
N GLY A 173 17.24 5.25 6.08
CA GLY A 173 18.57 5.13 5.48
C GLY A 173 19.27 3.81 5.84
N ALA A 174 19.23 3.41 7.10
CA ALA A 174 19.83 2.15 7.55
C ALA A 174 19.17 0.95 6.85
N LEU A 175 17.83 0.95 6.77
CA LEU A 175 17.10 -0.11 6.09
C LEU A 175 17.39 -0.10 4.58
N MET A 176 17.51 1.06 3.93
CA MET A 176 17.93 1.14 2.53
C MET A 176 19.27 0.45 2.31
N GLY A 177 20.26 0.71 3.16
CA GLY A 177 21.58 0.09 3.08
C GLY A 177 21.54 -1.43 3.24
N THR A 178 20.81 -1.93 4.24
CA THR A 178 20.64 -3.37 4.48
C THR A 178 19.88 -4.07 3.36
N LEU A 179 18.81 -3.44 2.86
CA LEU A 179 17.99 -3.99 1.78
C LEU A 179 18.74 -4.00 0.45
N PHE A 180 19.53 -2.95 0.17
CA PHE A 180 20.43 -2.92 -0.98
C PHE A 180 21.47 -4.06 -0.93
N ASP A 181 22.12 -4.26 0.21
CA ASP A 181 23.09 -5.35 0.42
C ASP A 181 22.46 -6.73 0.15
N LYS A 182 21.29 -6.95 0.75
CA LYS A 182 20.57 -8.22 0.60
C LYS A 182 20.11 -8.46 -0.84
N ALA A 183 19.55 -7.44 -1.49
CA ALA A 183 19.16 -7.48 -2.90
C ALA A 183 20.34 -7.80 -3.81
N HIS A 184 21.47 -7.11 -3.62
CA HIS A 184 22.70 -7.31 -4.40
C HIS A 184 23.22 -8.75 -4.25
N SER A 185 23.19 -9.32 -3.05
CA SER A 185 23.57 -10.73 -2.80
C SER A 185 22.70 -11.76 -3.54
N GLN A 186 21.51 -11.36 -3.99
CA GLN A 186 20.57 -12.17 -4.78
C GLN A 186 20.55 -11.77 -6.27
N GLY A 187 21.49 -10.92 -6.71
CA GLY A 187 21.54 -10.45 -8.08
C GLY A 187 20.51 -9.38 -8.44
N ILE A 188 19.79 -8.84 -7.46
CA ILE A 188 18.81 -7.77 -7.69
C ILE A 188 19.54 -6.43 -7.67
N GLY A 189 19.46 -5.70 -8.78
CA GLY A 189 20.00 -4.36 -8.95
C GLY A 189 18.94 -3.27 -8.88
N PHE A 190 19.38 -2.03 -9.11
CA PHE A 190 18.51 -0.84 -9.11
C PHE A 190 18.96 0.15 -10.18
N SER A 191 18.04 1.03 -10.58
CA SER A 191 18.32 2.19 -11.44
C SER A 191 18.78 3.35 -10.54
N HIS A 192 18.00 3.57 -9.48
CA HIS A 192 18.23 4.57 -8.44
C HIS A 192 17.73 4.07 -7.09
N CYS A 193 18.47 4.37 -6.02
CA CYS A 193 18.04 4.26 -4.64
C CYS A 193 18.19 5.62 -3.96
N PHE A 194 17.13 6.07 -3.30
CA PHE A 194 17.10 7.35 -2.58
C PHE A 194 16.78 7.12 -1.10
N SER A 195 17.68 7.54 -0.22
CA SER A 195 17.40 7.72 1.20
C SER A 195 16.97 9.16 1.43
N ILE A 196 15.74 9.36 1.89
CA ILE A 196 15.12 10.70 1.95
C ILE A 196 15.02 11.27 3.38
N GLY A 197 15.26 10.44 4.40
CA GLY A 197 15.37 10.87 5.80
C GLY A 197 14.15 11.66 6.29
N ASN A 198 14.40 12.79 6.97
CA ASN A 198 13.37 13.64 7.56
C ASN A 198 12.47 14.34 6.52
N GLN A 199 12.85 14.34 5.23
CA GLN A 199 12.11 14.98 4.14
C GLN A 199 11.84 16.46 4.39
N ALA A 200 12.84 17.21 4.90
CA ALA A 200 12.65 18.60 5.32
C ALA A 200 12.29 19.53 4.15
N ASP A 201 12.81 19.25 2.96
CA ASP A 201 12.50 19.99 1.75
C ASP A 201 11.98 19.09 0.62
N LEU A 202 12.82 18.19 0.09
CA LEU A 202 12.37 17.17 -0.85
C LEU A 202 11.75 15.99 -0.09
N GLU A 203 10.59 15.54 -0.55
CA GLU A 203 9.80 14.47 0.05
C GLU A 203 9.64 13.27 -0.91
N LEU A 204 9.04 12.18 -0.42
CA LEU A 204 8.80 10.95 -1.19
C LEU A 204 8.17 11.22 -2.56
N CYS A 205 7.18 12.12 -2.64
CA CYS A 205 6.49 12.43 -3.88
C CYS A 205 7.40 13.09 -4.93
N ASP A 206 8.43 13.83 -4.54
CA ASP A 206 9.40 14.40 -5.50
C ASP A 206 10.19 13.30 -6.21
N PHE A 207 10.67 12.31 -5.46
CA PHE A 207 11.41 11.18 -6.03
C PHE A 207 10.51 10.22 -6.81
N LEU A 208 9.25 10.08 -6.38
CA LEU A 208 8.26 9.30 -7.12
C LEU A 208 7.98 9.94 -8.49
N GLU A 209 7.77 11.26 -8.55
CA GLU A 209 7.60 12.01 -9.80
C GLU A 209 8.81 11.81 -10.73
N MET A 210 10.03 11.91 -10.20
CA MET A 210 11.26 11.67 -10.97
C MET A 210 11.31 10.26 -11.57
N LEU A 211 11.05 9.22 -10.77
CA LEU A 211 11.12 7.83 -11.23
C LEU A 211 10.00 7.46 -12.22
N ILE A 212 8.85 8.13 -12.11
CA ILE A 212 7.75 7.98 -13.07
C ILE A 212 8.15 8.52 -14.45
N ASP A 213 8.95 9.57 -14.51
CA ASP A 213 9.41 10.18 -15.77
C ASP A 213 10.72 9.60 -16.30
N ASP A 214 11.48 8.88 -15.48
CA ASP A 214 12.78 8.31 -15.83
C ASP A 214 12.70 7.04 -16.71
N ASP A 215 13.34 7.04 -17.87
CA ASP A 215 13.35 5.90 -18.80
C ASP A 215 14.17 4.70 -18.30
N GLU A 216 15.07 4.92 -17.34
CA GLU A 216 15.88 3.86 -16.72
C GLU A 216 15.10 3.11 -15.63
N THR A 217 13.88 3.53 -15.30
CA THR A 217 13.05 2.93 -14.25
C THR A 217 11.72 2.43 -14.80
N SER A 218 11.50 1.11 -14.69
CA SER A 218 10.26 0.44 -15.11
C SER A 218 9.37 0.05 -13.93
N VAL A 219 9.94 -0.22 -12.75
CA VAL A 219 9.20 -0.56 -11.52
C VAL A 219 9.69 0.29 -10.37
N ILE A 220 8.78 0.80 -9.54
CA ILE A 220 9.10 1.69 -8.43
C ILE A 220 8.78 0.98 -7.10
N CYS A 221 9.78 0.85 -6.24
CA CYS A 221 9.67 0.31 -4.90
C CYS A 221 9.72 1.45 -3.87
N ALA A 222 8.88 1.41 -2.84
CA ALA A 222 8.86 2.42 -1.79
C ALA A 222 8.79 1.80 -0.39
N TYR A 223 9.65 2.26 0.52
CA TYR A 223 9.48 2.04 1.96
C TYR A 223 8.92 3.31 2.60
N ILE A 224 7.69 3.19 3.11
CA ILE A 224 6.87 4.31 3.58
C ILE A 224 6.67 4.17 5.08
N GLU A 225 7.00 5.21 5.84
CA GLU A 225 6.65 5.40 7.25
C GLU A 225 5.48 6.38 7.39
N GLY A 226 5.48 7.46 6.59
CA GLY A 226 4.42 8.47 6.53
C GLY A 226 4.44 9.25 5.20
N LEU A 227 3.37 9.99 4.91
CA LEU A 227 3.27 10.84 3.72
C LEU A 227 3.11 12.30 4.14
N LYS A 228 3.94 13.20 3.59
CA LYS A 228 3.82 14.66 3.79
C LYS A 228 2.81 15.29 2.83
N SER A 229 2.75 14.81 1.58
CA SER A 229 1.74 15.22 0.59
C SER A 229 0.86 14.05 0.09
N PRO A 230 -0.14 13.59 0.86
CA PRO A 230 -1.02 12.48 0.49
C PRO A 230 -1.76 12.65 -0.84
N GLN A 231 -2.28 13.86 -1.11
CA GLN A 231 -3.01 14.13 -2.36
C GLN A 231 -2.10 14.02 -3.59
N ARG A 232 -0.88 14.54 -3.49
CA ARG A 232 0.14 14.41 -4.54
C ARG A 232 0.54 12.96 -4.76
N PHE A 233 0.61 12.16 -3.69
CA PHE A 233 0.88 10.72 -3.80
C PHE A 233 -0.20 9.99 -4.63
N ILE A 234 -1.49 10.32 -4.43
CA ILE A 234 -2.60 9.76 -5.21
C ILE A 234 -2.47 10.13 -6.69
N GLU A 235 -2.20 11.40 -6.97
CA GLU A 235 -2.05 11.91 -8.34
C GLU A 235 -0.87 11.25 -9.08
N LEU A 236 0.27 11.11 -8.40
CA LEU A 236 1.45 10.44 -8.94
C LEU A 236 1.21 8.93 -9.13
N ALA A 237 0.48 8.28 -8.22
CA ALA A 237 0.11 6.88 -8.40
C ALA A 237 -0.77 6.67 -9.65
N LYS A 238 -1.73 7.58 -9.88
CA LYS A 238 -2.53 7.59 -11.11
C LYS A 238 -1.64 7.80 -12.35
N LEU A 239 -0.69 8.73 -12.31
CA LEU A 239 0.25 8.98 -13.41
C LEU A 239 1.14 7.75 -13.70
N ALA A 240 1.71 7.13 -12.67
CA ALA A 240 2.53 5.91 -12.79
C ALA A 240 1.74 4.79 -13.48
N ARG A 241 0.49 4.60 -13.06
CA ARG A 241 -0.42 3.62 -13.65
C ARG A 241 -0.70 3.91 -15.12
N LEU A 242 -0.96 5.16 -15.50
CA LEU A 242 -1.16 5.56 -16.90
C LEU A 242 0.10 5.32 -17.76
N LYS A 243 1.29 5.41 -17.15
CA LYS A 243 2.58 5.07 -17.79
C LYS A 243 2.96 3.59 -17.71
N ASN A 244 2.09 2.71 -17.19
CA ASN A 244 2.40 1.29 -16.95
C ASN A 244 3.68 1.07 -16.11
N LYS A 245 3.94 1.93 -15.12
CA LYS A 245 5.02 1.77 -14.15
C LYS A 245 4.45 1.29 -12.81
N PRO A 246 4.57 0.00 -12.44
CA PRO A 246 4.05 -0.50 -11.18
C PRO A 246 4.72 0.17 -9.99
N ILE A 247 3.92 0.49 -8.97
CA ILE A 247 4.41 0.94 -7.67
C ILE A 247 4.18 -0.21 -6.67
N LEU A 248 5.27 -0.70 -6.09
CA LEU A 248 5.26 -1.66 -5.00
C LEU A 248 5.71 -0.94 -3.72
N ALA A 249 5.04 -1.18 -2.60
CA ALA A 249 5.34 -0.47 -1.38
C ALA A 249 5.28 -1.35 -0.12
N VAL A 250 6.18 -1.09 0.82
CA VAL A 250 6.11 -1.60 2.18
C VAL A 250 5.82 -0.44 3.12
N LYS A 251 4.76 -0.56 3.91
CA LYS A 251 4.38 0.44 4.94
C LYS A 251 4.86 -0.01 6.32
N ALA A 252 5.70 0.79 6.95
CA ALA A 252 6.00 0.66 8.37
C ALA A 252 4.86 1.22 9.23
N GLY A 253 4.74 0.75 10.48
CA GLY A 253 3.73 1.28 11.41
C GLY A 253 2.28 0.98 11.04
N LYS A 254 2.02 -0.24 10.57
CA LYS A 254 0.66 -0.73 10.25
C LYS A 254 -0.22 -0.93 11.49
N THR A 255 0.41 -1.12 12.65
CA THR A 255 -0.24 -1.33 13.95
C THR A 255 -0.02 -0.12 14.85
N GLU A 256 -0.80 0.04 15.91
CA GLU A 256 -0.59 1.10 16.89
C GLU A 256 0.84 1.09 17.46
N ALA A 257 1.34 -0.09 17.84
CA ALA A 257 2.71 -0.27 18.36
C ALA A 257 3.77 0.14 17.31
N GLY A 258 3.61 -0.31 16.06
CA GLY A 258 4.53 0.05 14.99
C GLY A 258 4.46 1.53 14.62
N SER A 259 3.26 2.12 14.66
CA SER A 259 3.02 3.53 14.37
C SER A 259 3.73 4.42 15.39
N LYS A 260 3.62 4.10 16.69
CA LYS A 260 4.37 4.79 17.76
C LYS A 260 5.89 4.70 17.57
N ALA A 261 6.40 3.53 17.15
CA ALA A 261 7.81 3.34 16.86
C ALA A 261 8.27 4.20 15.67
N ALA A 262 7.53 4.19 14.55
CA ALA A 262 7.86 4.98 13.36
C ALA A 262 7.77 6.50 13.63
N PHE A 263 6.73 6.95 14.34
CA PHE A 263 6.54 8.37 14.66
C PHE A 263 7.72 8.96 15.45
N SER A 264 8.29 8.18 16.36
CA SER A 264 9.46 8.56 17.16
C SER A 264 10.72 8.81 16.30
N HIS A 265 10.74 8.37 15.04
CA HIS A 265 11.88 8.49 14.14
C HIS A 265 11.73 9.56 13.05
N THR A 266 10.53 9.88 12.59
CA THR A 266 10.32 10.75 11.40
C THR A 266 9.44 11.99 11.63
N ALA A 267 8.88 12.17 12.83
CA ALA A 267 8.04 13.32 13.21
C ALA A 267 6.86 13.62 12.26
N SER A 268 6.52 12.70 11.35
CA SER A 268 5.36 12.81 10.46
C SER A 268 4.17 12.08 11.06
N LEU A 269 2.98 12.68 11.02
CA LEU A 269 1.75 12.03 11.46
C LEU A 269 1.58 10.70 10.72
N ALA A 270 1.54 9.59 11.45
CA ALA A 270 1.24 8.30 10.85
C ALA A 270 -0.26 8.27 10.50
N GLY A 271 -0.57 8.31 9.21
CA GLY A 271 -1.95 8.21 8.72
C GLY A 271 -2.58 6.85 9.04
N ASP A 272 -3.90 6.79 9.04
CA ASP A 272 -4.65 5.56 9.24
C ASP A 272 -4.29 4.53 8.16
N TYR A 273 -3.82 3.35 8.59
CA TYR A 273 -3.31 2.33 7.68
C TYR A 273 -4.39 1.81 6.73
N GLU A 274 -5.63 1.64 7.20
CA GLU A 274 -6.72 1.16 6.35
C GLU A 274 -7.10 2.17 5.27
N SER A 275 -6.99 3.47 5.56
CA SER A 275 -7.19 4.55 4.59
C SER A 275 -6.08 4.56 3.53
N LEU A 276 -4.80 4.45 3.93
CA LEU A 276 -3.70 4.29 2.98
C LEU A 276 -3.88 3.03 2.10
N LYS A 277 -4.26 1.91 2.71
CA LYS A 277 -4.50 0.65 2.00
C LYS A 277 -5.66 0.75 1.01
N ALA A 278 -6.73 1.46 1.37
CA ALA A 278 -7.84 1.77 0.46
C ALA A 278 -7.36 2.58 -0.75
N ILE A 279 -6.55 3.62 -0.52
CA ILE A 279 -5.93 4.42 -1.57
C ILE A 279 -5.03 3.57 -2.47
N CYS A 280 -4.12 2.78 -1.89
CA CYS A 280 -3.22 1.91 -2.64
C CYS A 280 -4.00 0.93 -3.54
N ARG A 281 -5.04 0.28 -2.99
CA ARG A 281 -5.93 -0.59 -3.76
C ARG A 281 -6.61 0.16 -4.91
N SER A 282 -7.09 1.38 -4.69
CA SER A 282 -7.76 2.18 -5.73
C SER A 282 -6.84 2.62 -6.87
N GLN A 283 -5.54 2.78 -6.60
CA GLN A 283 -4.54 3.25 -7.57
C GLN A 283 -3.60 2.16 -8.11
N ASN A 284 -3.88 0.88 -7.81
CA ASN A 284 -3.02 -0.26 -8.17
C ASN A 284 -1.59 -0.18 -7.60
N ILE A 285 -1.43 0.39 -6.40
CA ILE A 285 -0.20 0.28 -5.63
C ILE A 285 -0.26 -1.02 -4.84
N ILE A 286 0.74 -1.87 -5.02
CA ILE A 286 0.81 -3.18 -4.35
C ILE A 286 1.50 -3.00 -3.00
N LEU A 287 0.71 -3.06 -1.92
CA LEU A 287 1.24 -3.08 -0.55
C LEU A 287 1.69 -4.50 -0.18
N MET A 288 2.95 -4.62 0.21
CA MET A 288 3.57 -5.87 0.65
C MET A 288 4.03 -5.76 2.11
N ASP A 289 4.30 -6.92 2.72
CA ASP A 289 4.80 -7.03 4.09
C ASP A 289 6.32 -7.24 4.15
N ASP A 290 6.88 -7.92 3.14
CA ASP A 290 8.30 -8.25 3.06
C ASP A 290 8.98 -7.47 1.91
N PRO A 291 9.98 -6.62 2.22
CA PRO A 291 10.77 -5.94 1.21
C PRO A 291 11.50 -6.86 0.22
N MET A 292 11.92 -8.07 0.64
CA MET A 292 12.63 -8.98 -0.27
C MET A 292 11.68 -9.61 -1.28
N ALA A 293 10.50 -10.05 -0.86
CA ALA A 293 9.43 -10.42 -1.78
C ALA A 293 9.03 -9.27 -2.73
N MET A 294 9.04 -8.02 -2.24
CA MET A 294 8.80 -6.84 -3.07
C MET A 294 9.85 -6.66 -4.17
N PHE A 295 11.14 -6.80 -3.83
CA PHE A 295 12.21 -6.72 -4.83
C PHE A 295 12.22 -7.90 -5.80
N LEU A 296 11.90 -9.10 -5.34
CA LEU A 296 11.71 -10.26 -6.20
C LEU A 296 10.60 -10.01 -7.23
N LEU A 297 9.47 -9.47 -6.80
CA LEU A 297 8.38 -9.08 -7.69
C LEU A 297 8.82 -7.98 -8.66
N ALA A 298 9.52 -6.96 -8.18
CA ALA A 298 10.02 -5.88 -9.03
C ALA A 298 10.95 -6.39 -10.14
N LEU A 299 11.90 -7.26 -9.79
CA LEU A 299 12.78 -7.90 -10.77
C LEU A 299 11.99 -8.76 -11.76
N SER A 300 10.99 -9.49 -11.29
CA SER A 300 10.14 -10.32 -12.13
C SER A 300 9.32 -9.48 -13.14
N MET A 301 8.69 -8.41 -12.68
CA MET A 301 7.96 -7.47 -13.56
C MET A 301 8.88 -6.75 -14.54
N ALA A 302 10.09 -6.40 -14.12
CA ALA A 302 11.11 -5.81 -14.99
C ALA A 302 11.61 -6.77 -16.08
N LYS A 303 11.79 -8.06 -15.75
CA LYS A 303 12.25 -9.10 -16.69
C LYS A 303 11.14 -9.50 -17.67
N PHE A 304 9.88 -9.50 -17.23
CA PHE A 304 8.71 -9.89 -18.01
C PHE A 304 7.70 -8.74 -18.14
N PRO A 305 8.06 -7.65 -18.83
CA PRO A 305 7.25 -6.43 -18.87
C PRO A 305 5.89 -6.70 -19.53
N GLY A 306 4.84 -6.15 -18.92
CA GLY A 306 3.46 -6.23 -19.44
C GLY A 306 2.79 -7.61 -19.32
N GLN A 307 3.50 -8.62 -18.80
CA GLN A 307 2.88 -9.93 -18.56
C GLN A 307 1.91 -9.88 -17.38
N LYS A 308 0.78 -10.55 -17.55
CA LYS A 308 -0.23 -10.75 -16.52
C LYS A 308 -0.10 -12.16 -15.95
N VAL A 309 -0.41 -12.30 -14.67
CA VAL A 309 -0.38 -13.57 -13.93
C VAL A 309 -1.77 -13.88 -13.41
N GLY A 310 -2.30 -15.03 -13.82
CA GLY A 310 -3.53 -15.62 -13.30
C GLY A 310 -3.24 -17.00 -12.72
N ASN A 311 -3.30 -18.01 -13.57
CA ASN A 311 -3.04 -19.41 -13.25
C ASN A 311 -1.54 -19.72 -13.28
N ALA A 312 -1.06 -20.42 -12.24
CA ALA A 312 0.35 -20.76 -12.14
C ALA A 312 0.59 -22.28 -12.16
N THR A 313 1.76 -22.67 -12.66
CA THR A 313 2.22 -24.06 -12.71
C THR A 313 3.46 -24.25 -11.85
N ILE A 314 3.61 -25.43 -11.28
CA ILE A 314 4.81 -25.81 -10.53
C ILE A 314 5.58 -26.85 -11.35
N ILE A 315 6.89 -26.62 -11.50
CA ILE A 315 7.84 -27.65 -11.95
C ILE A 315 8.83 -27.86 -10.82
N THR A 316 8.98 -29.09 -10.33
CA THR A 316 9.80 -29.40 -9.16
C THR A 316 10.74 -30.57 -9.42
N THR A 317 11.85 -30.64 -8.69
CA THR A 317 12.74 -31.83 -8.65
C THR A 317 12.38 -32.82 -7.54
N SER A 318 11.32 -32.53 -6.77
CA SER A 318 10.89 -33.35 -5.64
C SER A 318 9.39 -33.21 -5.40
N GLY A 319 8.69 -34.33 -5.28
CA GLY A 319 7.27 -34.37 -4.92
C GLY A 319 6.96 -33.71 -3.58
N GLY A 320 7.85 -33.82 -2.58
CA GLY A 320 7.69 -33.12 -1.30
C GLY A 320 7.80 -31.60 -1.45
N GLY A 321 8.73 -31.12 -2.28
CA GLY A 321 8.83 -29.70 -2.63
C GLY A 321 7.60 -29.21 -3.41
N GLY A 322 7.08 -30.04 -4.31
CA GLY A 322 5.84 -29.77 -5.05
C GLY A 322 4.62 -29.67 -4.13
N ALA A 323 4.47 -30.59 -3.18
CA ALA A 323 3.37 -30.60 -2.22
C ALA A 323 3.38 -29.36 -1.33
N LEU A 324 4.51 -29.01 -0.70
CA LEU A 324 4.62 -27.81 0.13
C LEU A 324 4.32 -26.53 -0.66
N THR A 325 4.75 -26.49 -1.92
CA THR A 325 4.49 -25.37 -2.82
C THR A 325 3.01 -25.28 -3.17
N ALA A 326 2.36 -26.42 -3.43
CA ALA A 326 0.94 -26.47 -3.72
C ALA A 326 0.10 -26.04 -2.51
N ASP A 327 0.45 -26.48 -1.30
CA ASP A 327 -0.19 -26.04 -0.07
C ASP A 327 -0.06 -24.52 0.10
N ALA A 328 1.16 -23.99 -0.01
CA ALA A 328 1.42 -22.55 0.14
C ALA A 328 0.67 -21.69 -0.91
N MET A 329 0.61 -22.15 -2.17
CA MET A 329 -0.18 -21.47 -3.21
C MET A 329 -1.68 -21.51 -2.90
N SER A 330 -2.20 -22.66 -2.45
CA SER A 330 -3.61 -22.85 -2.12
C SER A 330 -4.04 -21.99 -0.92
N GLU A 331 -3.23 -21.94 0.14
CA GLU A 331 -3.47 -21.10 1.31
C GLU A 331 -3.55 -19.61 0.97
N GLN A 332 -2.83 -19.19 -0.08
CA GLN A 332 -2.83 -17.81 -0.57
C GLN A 332 -3.85 -17.56 -1.69
N GLY A 333 -4.64 -18.57 -2.07
CA GLY A 333 -5.68 -18.48 -3.10
C GLY A 333 -5.14 -18.32 -4.53
N ILE A 334 -3.93 -18.79 -4.81
CA ILE A 334 -3.34 -18.74 -6.15
C ILE A 334 -3.81 -19.97 -6.94
N PRO A 335 -4.51 -19.78 -8.07
CA PRO A 335 -5.06 -20.90 -8.84
C PRO A 335 -3.97 -21.65 -9.61
N PHE A 336 -4.14 -22.97 -9.70
CA PHE A 336 -3.29 -23.85 -10.51
C PHE A 336 -3.74 -23.84 -11.96
N SER A 337 -2.77 -23.89 -12.87
CA SER A 337 -3.03 -24.15 -14.28
C SER A 337 -3.51 -25.59 -14.47
N GLU A 338 -4.58 -25.76 -15.25
CA GLU A 338 -5.01 -27.06 -15.78
C GLU A 338 -4.51 -27.17 -17.23
N PHE A 339 -3.64 -28.15 -17.49
CA PHE A 339 -3.02 -28.29 -18.81
C PHE A 339 -4.02 -28.72 -19.88
N GLY A 340 -3.88 -28.15 -21.07
CA GLY A 340 -4.62 -28.55 -22.25
C GLY A 340 -4.25 -29.97 -22.70
N GLU A 341 -5.12 -30.57 -23.51
CA GLU A 341 -4.95 -31.96 -23.97
C GLU A 341 -3.66 -32.18 -24.77
N GLN A 342 -3.22 -31.18 -25.56
CA GLN A 342 -1.96 -31.26 -26.31
C GLN A 342 -0.73 -31.30 -25.38
N THR A 343 -0.74 -30.51 -24.32
CA THR A 343 0.31 -30.46 -23.30
C THR A 343 0.36 -31.78 -22.54
N LYS A 344 -0.81 -32.28 -22.10
CA LYS A 344 -0.94 -33.59 -21.44
C LYS A 344 -0.38 -34.73 -22.32
N ALA A 345 -0.74 -34.74 -23.61
CA ALA A 345 -0.23 -35.74 -24.55
C ALA A 345 1.30 -35.67 -24.71
N SER A 346 1.86 -34.47 -24.87
CA SER A 346 3.31 -34.27 -25.00
C SER A 346 4.06 -34.67 -23.73
N LEU A 347 3.51 -34.37 -22.55
CA LEU A 347 4.11 -34.76 -21.27
C LEU A 347 4.01 -36.28 -21.01
N ALA A 348 2.95 -36.95 -21.50
CA ALA A 348 2.81 -38.40 -21.35
C ALA A 348 3.92 -39.20 -22.08
N GLU A 349 4.57 -38.62 -23.08
CA GLU A 349 5.75 -39.20 -23.74
C GLU A 349 7.01 -39.09 -22.85
N LEU A 350 7.07 -38.10 -21.96
CA LEU A 350 8.25 -37.78 -21.13
C LEU A 350 8.15 -38.32 -19.69
N PHE A 351 6.94 -38.59 -19.21
CA PHE A 351 6.67 -38.96 -17.81
C PHE A 351 5.97 -40.31 -17.68
N THR A 352 6.13 -40.95 -16.53
CA THR A 352 5.41 -42.18 -16.21
C THR A 352 3.90 -41.90 -16.03
N PRO A 353 3.00 -42.87 -16.29
CA PRO A 353 1.57 -42.66 -16.15
C PRO A 353 1.19 -42.13 -14.76
N GLY A 354 0.39 -41.05 -14.73
CA GLY A 354 -0.01 -40.40 -13.48
C GLY A 354 1.06 -39.51 -12.86
N GLN A 355 2.06 -39.04 -13.62
CA GLN A 355 3.04 -38.03 -13.17
C GLN A 355 3.05 -36.77 -14.04
N ALA A 356 2.20 -36.72 -15.08
CA ALA A 356 2.12 -35.63 -16.06
C ALA A 356 0.99 -34.61 -15.74
N PHE A 357 0.92 -34.13 -14.50
CA PHE A 357 -0.04 -33.12 -14.06
C PHE A 357 0.63 -32.03 -13.22
N ASN A 358 -0.06 -30.95 -12.90
CA ASN A 358 0.44 -29.84 -12.07
C ASN A 358 0.21 -30.15 -10.58
N PRO A 359 1.23 -30.21 -9.70
CA PRO A 359 2.67 -29.96 -9.91
C PRO A 359 3.39 -31.04 -10.72
N ILE A 360 4.30 -30.64 -11.61
CA ILE A 360 5.13 -31.60 -12.38
C ILE A 360 6.40 -31.92 -11.60
N ASP A 361 6.54 -33.16 -11.15
CA ASP A 361 7.75 -33.67 -10.51
C ASP A 361 8.68 -34.33 -11.53
N LEU A 362 9.84 -33.71 -11.78
CA LEU A 362 10.90 -34.25 -12.65
C LEU A 362 11.43 -35.61 -12.18
N GLY A 363 11.21 -35.99 -10.92
CA GLY A 363 11.46 -37.34 -10.40
C GLY A 363 10.63 -38.42 -11.09
N GLY A 364 9.42 -38.10 -11.57
CA GLY A 364 8.50 -39.02 -12.26
C GLY A 364 8.77 -39.23 -13.75
N ARG A 365 9.87 -38.65 -14.28
CA ARG A 365 10.25 -38.73 -15.69
C ARG A 365 10.60 -40.16 -16.13
N ARG A 366 10.49 -40.40 -17.43
CA ARG A 366 10.93 -41.62 -18.08
C ARG A 366 12.44 -41.62 -18.29
N HIS A 367 13.14 -42.49 -17.58
CA HIS A 367 14.60 -42.61 -17.69
C HIS A 367 15.07 -43.29 -18.99
N ASP A 368 14.17 -43.97 -19.70
CA ASP A 368 14.42 -44.71 -20.94
C ASP A 368 14.29 -43.85 -22.22
N VAL A 369 13.83 -42.60 -22.09
CA VAL A 369 13.47 -41.75 -23.25
C VAL A 369 14.59 -40.76 -23.59
N LEU A 370 14.97 -39.89 -22.64
CA LEU A 370 15.99 -38.85 -22.81
C LEU A 370 16.72 -38.64 -21.49
N ASP A 371 17.88 -37.98 -21.54
CA ASP A 371 18.58 -37.57 -20.33
C ASP A 371 17.78 -36.50 -19.55
N THR A 372 18.09 -36.38 -18.25
CA THR A 372 17.37 -35.50 -17.30
C THR A 372 17.38 -34.04 -17.73
N ASP A 373 18.48 -33.56 -18.31
CA ASP A 373 18.65 -32.16 -18.68
C ASP A 373 17.74 -31.84 -19.87
N ARG A 374 17.72 -32.70 -20.91
CA ARG A 374 16.81 -32.55 -22.05
C ARG A 374 15.34 -32.63 -21.66
N ILE A 375 14.97 -33.57 -20.78
CA ILE A 375 13.59 -33.68 -20.29
C ILE A 375 13.20 -32.41 -19.54
N SER A 376 14.10 -31.88 -18.70
CA SER A 376 13.83 -30.65 -17.92
C SER A 376 13.57 -29.47 -18.86
N ALA A 377 14.41 -29.27 -19.87
CA ALA A 377 14.24 -28.20 -20.86
C ALA A 377 12.93 -28.34 -21.67
N LEU A 378 12.64 -29.55 -22.17
CA LEU A 378 11.40 -29.82 -22.91
C LEU A 378 10.16 -29.63 -22.04
N THR A 379 10.21 -30.07 -20.78
CA THR A 379 9.09 -29.91 -19.83
C THR A 379 8.79 -28.44 -19.62
N ALA A 380 9.80 -27.61 -19.31
CA ALA A 380 9.59 -26.18 -19.14
C ALA A 380 9.06 -25.51 -20.42
N GLU A 381 9.59 -25.87 -21.58
CA GLU A 381 9.12 -25.34 -22.86
C GLU A 381 7.65 -25.71 -23.15
N ILE A 382 7.29 -26.99 -23.02
CA ILE A 382 5.95 -27.51 -23.31
C ILE A 382 4.93 -26.84 -22.38
N VAL A 383 5.22 -26.82 -21.08
CA VAL A 383 4.32 -26.32 -20.06
C VAL A 383 4.14 -24.81 -20.17
N MET A 384 5.24 -24.06 -20.32
CA MET A 384 5.14 -22.60 -20.41
C MET A 384 4.46 -22.14 -21.72
N LYS A 385 4.46 -22.96 -22.78
CA LYS A 385 3.68 -22.67 -24.01
C LYS A 385 2.18 -22.88 -23.85
N ASP A 386 1.73 -23.68 -22.89
CA ASP A 386 0.31 -24.00 -22.69
C ASP A 386 -0.51 -22.73 -22.42
N ALA A 387 -1.56 -22.48 -23.20
CA ALA A 387 -2.40 -21.28 -23.07
C ALA A 387 -3.09 -21.12 -21.70
N CYS A 388 -3.24 -22.20 -20.92
CA CYS A 388 -3.81 -22.19 -19.58
C CYS A 388 -2.79 -21.83 -18.48
N VAL A 389 -1.50 -21.75 -18.82
CA VAL A 389 -0.41 -21.39 -17.89
C VAL A 389 -0.06 -19.92 -18.08
N ASP A 390 -0.20 -19.10 -17.04
CA ASP A 390 0.20 -17.69 -17.07
C ASP A 390 1.58 -17.48 -16.46
N ALA A 391 1.97 -18.28 -15.45
CA ALA A 391 3.27 -18.18 -14.78
C ALA A 391 3.82 -19.53 -14.30
N GLY A 392 5.15 -19.65 -14.25
CA GLY A 392 5.86 -20.82 -13.73
C GLY A 392 6.54 -20.59 -12.37
N LEU A 393 6.44 -21.56 -11.48
CA LEU A 393 7.23 -21.61 -10.25
C LEU A 393 8.11 -22.85 -10.25
N PHE A 394 9.42 -22.67 -10.42
CA PHE A 394 10.37 -23.77 -10.55
C PHE A 394 11.06 -24.04 -9.22
N VAL A 395 10.71 -25.15 -8.58
CA VAL A 395 11.12 -25.46 -7.20
C VAL A 395 12.20 -26.53 -7.21
N LEU A 396 13.41 -26.13 -6.84
CA LEU A 396 14.58 -27.00 -6.88
C LEU A 396 14.89 -27.46 -5.46
N THR A 397 15.25 -28.73 -5.31
CA THR A 397 15.71 -29.35 -4.07
C THR A 397 17.12 -29.91 -4.23
N THR A 398 17.76 -30.28 -3.12
CA THR A 398 19.13 -30.80 -3.16
C THR A 398 19.15 -32.11 -3.96
N ALA A 399 19.85 -32.10 -5.10
CA ALA A 399 19.96 -33.23 -6.01
C ALA A 399 21.31 -33.19 -6.76
N PRO A 400 21.73 -34.29 -7.42
CA PRO A 400 22.84 -34.23 -8.35
C PRO A 400 22.58 -33.20 -9.46
N SER A 401 23.63 -32.52 -9.90
CA SER A 401 23.60 -31.62 -11.07
C SER A 401 22.55 -30.49 -11.00
N VAL A 402 22.28 -29.90 -9.82
CA VAL A 402 21.33 -28.77 -9.67
C VAL A 402 21.55 -27.66 -10.69
N LEU A 403 22.81 -27.32 -11.00
CA LEU A 403 23.16 -26.31 -12.01
C LEU A 403 22.62 -26.70 -13.40
N ASN A 404 22.82 -27.93 -13.84
CA ASN A 404 22.38 -28.38 -15.16
C ASN A 404 20.86 -28.40 -15.27
N THR A 405 20.17 -28.93 -14.25
CA THR A 405 18.70 -28.92 -14.20
C THR A 405 18.17 -27.49 -14.23
N THR A 406 18.75 -26.59 -13.43
CA THR A 406 18.38 -25.16 -13.40
C THR A 406 18.57 -24.52 -14.77
N THR A 407 19.74 -24.71 -15.39
CA THR A 407 20.07 -24.17 -16.72
C THR A 407 19.10 -24.68 -17.77
N SER A 408 18.75 -25.97 -17.72
CA SER A 408 17.85 -26.61 -18.66
C SER A 408 16.42 -26.08 -18.54
N LEU A 409 15.89 -25.99 -17.31
CA LEU A 409 14.57 -25.40 -17.05
C LEU A 409 14.48 -23.95 -17.54
N VAL A 410 15.47 -23.12 -17.21
CA VAL A 410 15.54 -21.73 -17.66
C VAL A 410 15.58 -21.66 -19.19
N THR A 411 16.43 -22.47 -19.84
CA THR A 411 16.54 -22.49 -21.30
C THR A 411 15.23 -22.88 -21.98
N GLY A 412 14.50 -23.85 -21.42
CA GLY A 412 13.18 -24.23 -21.91
C GLY A 412 12.13 -23.13 -21.75
N ALA A 413 12.08 -22.51 -20.58
CA ALA A 413 11.12 -21.45 -20.26
C ALA A 413 11.35 -20.16 -21.08
N GLU A 414 12.61 -19.77 -21.31
CA GLU A 414 12.99 -18.59 -22.11
C GLU A 414 12.63 -18.71 -23.60
N LYS A 415 12.19 -19.88 -24.08
CA LYS A 415 11.55 -20.01 -25.40
C LYS A 415 10.14 -19.42 -25.45
N THR A 416 9.64 -18.91 -24.32
CA THR A 416 8.35 -18.23 -24.18
C THR A 416 8.56 -16.87 -23.54
N SER A 417 7.59 -15.96 -23.69
CA SER A 417 7.59 -14.66 -22.99
C SER A 417 6.94 -14.71 -21.61
N LYS A 418 6.48 -15.89 -21.16
CA LYS A 418 5.70 -16.00 -19.94
C LYS A 418 6.59 -15.97 -18.69
N PRO A 419 6.13 -15.33 -17.62
CA PRO A 419 6.92 -15.13 -16.42
C PRO A 419 7.17 -16.43 -15.66
N PHE A 420 8.35 -16.55 -15.06
CA PHE A 420 8.65 -17.60 -14.11
C PHE A 420 9.58 -17.12 -13.00
N ILE A 421 9.50 -17.77 -11.84
CA ILE A 421 10.36 -17.54 -10.67
C ILE A 421 11.00 -18.87 -10.27
N VAL A 422 12.30 -18.85 -9.97
CA VAL A 422 13.04 -20.02 -9.48
C VAL A 422 13.10 -19.98 -7.94
N VAL A 423 12.69 -21.07 -7.29
CA VAL A 423 12.81 -21.28 -5.84
C VAL A 423 13.96 -22.24 -5.58
N MET A 424 15.08 -21.72 -5.11
CA MET A 424 16.33 -22.44 -4.86
C MET A 424 16.45 -22.83 -3.37
N LEU A 425 15.77 -23.90 -2.97
CA LEU A 425 15.81 -24.41 -1.59
C LEU A 425 17.16 -25.00 -1.12
N PRO A 426 18.03 -25.59 -1.97
CA PRO A 426 19.30 -26.16 -1.51
C PRO A 426 20.20 -25.09 -0.92
N GLY A 427 21.02 -25.44 0.08
CA GLY A 427 22.04 -24.52 0.61
C GLY A 427 23.23 -24.33 -0.33
N GLN A 428 24.46 -24.54 0.19
CA GLN A 428 25.71 -24.30 -0.55
C GLN A 428 25.84 -25.14 -1.84
N ALA A 429 25.20 -26.31 -1.90
CA ALA A 429 25.21 -27.18 -3.08
C ALA A 429 24.67 -26.52 -4.36
N ALA A 430 23.91 -25.42 -4.24
CA ALA A 430 23.36 -24.67 -5.36
C ALA A 430 24.05 -23.32 -5.65
N ASN A 431 25.22 -23.04 -5.07
CA ASN A 431 25.92 -21.75 -5.29
C ASN A 431 26.16 -21.46 -6.77
N ALA A 432 26.69 -22.43 -7.53
CA ALA A 432 26.90 -22.26 -8.97
C ALA A 432 25.58 -22.02 -9.74
N ALA A 433 24.47 -22.63 -9.31
CA ALA A 433 23.16 -22.37 -9.89
C ALA A 433 22.67 -20.95 -9.60
N ARG A 434 22.91 -20.41 -8.39
CA ARG A 434 22.61 -19.00 -8.07
C ARG A 434 23.46 -18.05 -8.90
N GLU A 435 24.76 -18.30 -9.01
CA GLU A 435 25.66 -17.49 -9.84
C GLU A 435 25.18 -17.44 -11.30
N TYR A 436 24.74 -18.58 -11.84
CA TYR A 436 24.11 -18.65 -13.16
C TYR A 436 22.83 -17.79 -13.24
N LEU A 437 21.91 -17.92 -12.27
CA LEU A 437 20.65 -17.15 -12.25
C LEU A 437 20.91 -15.64 -12.15
N VAL A 438 21.86 -15.21 -11.31
CA VAL A 438 22.32 -13.82 -11.21
C VAL A 438 22.88 -13.34 -12.54
N ALA A 439 23.80 -14.10 -13.16
CA ALA A 439 24.42 -13.73 -14.43
C ALA A 439 23.41 -13.62 -15.59
N LYS A 440 22.32 -14.39 -15.55
CA LYS A 440 21.23 -14.37 -16.54
C LYS A 440 20.08 -13.41 -16.18
N ASN A 441 20.18 -12.72 -15.04
CA ASN A 441 19.14 -11.86 -14.51
C ASN A 441 17.78 -12.60 -14.42
N ILE A 442 17.80 -13.83 -13.90
CA ILE A 442 16.61 -14.66 -13.68
C ILE A 442 16.10 -14.43 -12.25
N PRO A 443 14.81 -14.08 -12.06
CA PRO A 443 14.24 -13.91 -10.74
C PRO A 443 14.31 -15.23 -9.94
N PHE A 444 14.96 -15.19 -8.79
CA PHE A 444 15.01 -16.33 -7.88
C PHE A 444 14.96 -15.91 -6.42
N THR A 445 14.52 -16.84 -5.57
CA THR A 445 14.60 -16.73 -4.11
C THR A 445 15.01 -18.06 -3.50
N ASN A 446 15.48 -18.02 -2.26
CA ASN A 446 15.79 -19.21 -1.46
C ASN A 446 14.62 -19.66 -0.58
N THR A 447 13.50 -18.92 -0.56
CA THR A 447 12.36 -19.22 0.30
C THR A 447 11.07 -19.33 -0.50
N LEU A 448 10.23 -20.30 -0.14
CA LEU A 448 8.93 -20.49 -0.76
C LEU A 448 7.98 -19.32 -0.45
N SER A 449 8.05 -18.79 0.77
CA SER A 449 7.20 -17.68 1.22
C SER A 449 7.39 -16.41 0.39
N GLU A 450 8.63 -16.05 0.05
CA GLU A 450 8.92 -14.88 -0.80
C GLU A 450 8.32 -15.06 -2.20
N ALA A 451 8.48 -16.26 -2.80
CA ALA A 451 7.99 -16.52 -4.15
C ALA A 451 6.46 -16.51 -4.23
N VAL A 452 5.78 -17.13 -3.26
CA VAL A 452 4.31 -17.15 -3.18
C VAL A 452 3.78 -15.74 -2.91
N ALA A 453 4.43 -14.96 -2.03
CA ALA A 453 4.05 -13.58 -1.78
C ALA A 453 4.20 -12.69 -3.03
N ALA A 454 5.29 -12.85 -3.78
CA ALA A 454 5.49 -12.15 -5.05
C ALA A 454 4.43 -12.54 -6.09
N LEU A 455 4.14 -13.84 -6.25
CA LEU A 455 3.17 -14.34 -7.21
C LEU A 455 1.73 -13.89 -6.89
N LYS A 456 1.33 -13.96 -5.62
CA LYS A 456 0.04 -13.43 -5.13
C LYS A 456 -0.11 -11.93 -5.46
N SER A 457 0.96 -11.18 -5.21
CA SER A 457 1.00 -9.74 -5.41
C SER A 457 0.99 -9.36 -6.90
N TRP A 458 1.66 -10.14 -7.76
CA TRP A 458 1.59 -9.99 -9.22
C TRP A 458 0.19 -10.30 -9.75
N LYS A 459 -0.46 -11.35 -9.23
CA LYS A 459 -1.85 -11.66 -9.57
C LYS A 459 -2.78 -10.51 -9.21
N ALA A 460 -2.68 -9.98 -7.99
CA ALA A 460 -3.47 -8.82 -7.57
C ALA A 460 -3.26 -7.60 -8.50
N TRP A 461 -2.03 -7.35 -8.92
CA TRP A 461 -1.72 -6.31 -9.91
C TRP A 461 -2.32 -6.60 -11.30
N SER A 462 -2.35 -7.86 -11.71
CA SER A 462 -2.84 -8.31 -13.03
C SER A 462 -4.36 -8.25 -13.14
N ASP A 463 -5.03 -8.60 -12.05
CA ASP A 463 -6.49 -8.59 -11.89
C ASP A 463 -7.04 -7.18 -11.70
N PHE A 464 -6.18 -6.21 -11.36
CA PHE A 464 -6.61 -4.83 -11.17
C PHE A 464 -7.29 -4.29 -12.43
N THR A 465 -8.48 -3.76 -12.24
CA THR A 465 -9.23 -3.01 -13.23
C THR A 465 -9.54 -1.65 -12.64
N ALA A 466 -9.14 -0.59 -13.34
CA ALA A 466 -9.46 0.77 -12.90
C ALA A 466 -10.98 0.92 -12.81
N SER A 467 -11.46 1.25 -11.61
CA SER A 467 -12.86 1.58 -11.42
C SER A 467 -13.21 2.87 -12.16
N PRO A 468 -14.46 3.03 -12.62
CA PRO A 468 -14.96 4.33 -13.06
C PRO A 468 -14.80 5.35 -11.93
N GLU A 469 -14.33 6.56 -12.26
CA GLU A 469 -14.31 7.65 -11.29
C GLU A 469 -15.74 8.10 -11.01
N ALA A 470 -16.12 8.18 -9.74
CA ALA A 470 -17.38 8.80 -9.36
C ALA A 470 -17.28 10.30 -9.55
N VAL A 471 -18.20 10.87 -10.34
CA VAL A 471 -18.32 12.31 -10.53
C VAL A 471 -19.15 12.88 -9.39
N LEU A 472 -18.67 13.95 -8.76
CA LEU A 472 -19.47 14.72 -7.82
C LEU A 472 -20.51 15.52 -8.60
N PRO A 473 -21.83 15.36 -8.33
CA PRO A 473 -22.86 16.20 -8.92
C PRO A 473 -22.64 17.68 -8.54
N ASP A 474 -22.94 18.60 -9.45
CA ASP A 474 -22.86 20.04 -9.20
C ASP A 474 -23.93 20.53 -8.21
N ASP A 475 -25.03 19.80 -8.10
CA ASP A 475 -26.24 20.12 -7.33
C ASP A 475 -26.34 19.35 -6.01
N LEU A 476 -25.21 18.92 -5.43
CA LEU A 476 -25.22 18.24 -4.14
C LEU A 476 -25.90 19.08 -3.05
N PRO A 477 -26.74 18.47 -2.19
CA PRO A 477 -27.37 19.18 -1.08
C PRO A 477 -26.33 19.89 -0.20
N GLN A 478 -26.46 21.20 -0.03
CA GLN A 478 -25.57 21.94 0.87
C GLN A 478 -25.96 21.72 2.33
N ILE A 479 -24.96 21.37 3.15
CA ILE A 479 -25.13 21.12 4.59
C ILE A 479 -24.48 22.27 5.35
N SER A 480 -25.20 23.39 5.52
CA SER A 480 -24.66 24.61 6.11
C SER A 480 -24.88 24.76 7.63
N HIS A 481 -25.71 23.90 8.25
CA HIS A 481 -26.21 24.13 9.63
C HIS A 481 -26.16 22.90 10.55
N VAL A 482 -25.49 21.82 10.15
CA VAL A 482 -25.46 20.59 10.94
C VAL A 482 -24.10 20.49 11.63
N LYS A 483 -24.08 20.66 12.96
CA LYS A 483 -22.88 20.57 13.81
C LYS A 483 -23.20 19.89 15.14
N GLY A 484 -22.19 19.27 15.73
CA GLY A 484 -22.28 18.54 16.98
C GLY A 484 -22.63 17.07 16.79
N VAL A 485 -23.00 16.43 17.90
CA VAL A 485 -23.51 15.06 17.94
C VAL A 485 -24.98 15.10 17.53
N LEU A 486 -25.32 14.44 16.43
CA LEU A 486 -26.70 14.33 15.96
C LEU A 486 -27.39 13.15 16.62
N ASN A 487 -28.66 13.33 16.98
CA ASN A 487 -29.48 12.19 17.35
C ASN A 487 -29.81 11.33 16.11
N GLU A 488 -30.37 10.15 16.36
CA GLU A 488 -30.72 9.18 15.30
C GLU A 488 -31.67 9.77 14.25
N SER A 489 -32.65 10.58 14.67
CA SER A 489 -33.64 11.17 13.75
C SER A 489 -33.05 12.25 12.86
N GLU A 490 -32.21 13.12 13.43
CA GLU A 490 -31.46 14.12 12.68
C GLU A 490 -30.51 13.46 11.68
N THR A 491 -29.82 12.40 12.10
CA THR A 491 -28.93 11.63 11.24
C THR A 491 -29.70 10.98 10.08
N LYS A 492 -30.84 10.34 10.35
CA LYS A 492 -31.69 9.72 9.32
C LYS A 492 -32.26 10.75 8.35
N LYS A 493 -32.66 11.94 8.81
CA LYS A 493 -33.11 13.03 7.94
C LYS A 493 -32.00 13.52 7.02
N LEU A 494 -30.77 13.65 7.54
CA LEU A 494 -29.59 14.01 6.75
C LEU A 494 -29.28 12.93 5.71
N MET A 495 -29.33 11.66 6.08
CA MET A 495 -29.14 10.55 5.15
C MET A 495 -30.22 10.51 4.06
N ALA A 496 -31.48 10.72 4.45
CA ALA A 496 -32.62 10.73 3.52
C ALA A 496 -32.55 11.88 2.51
N SER A 497 -31.96 13.04 2.85
CA SER A 497 -31.77 14.14 1.90
C SER A 497 -30.78 13.80 0.77
N PHE A 498 -29.92 12.80 0.96
CA PHE A 498 -29.07 12.20 -0.07
C PHE A 498 -29.67 10.94 -0.70
N GLY A 499 -30.94 10.65 -0.41
CA GLY A 499 -31.67 9.49 -0.94
C GLY A 499 -31.27 8.16 -0.32
N ILE A 500 -30.61 8.14 0.84
CA ILE A 500 -30.31 6.89 1.55
C ILE A 500 -31.61 6.36 2.18
N PRO A 501 -32.01 5.10 1.93
CA PRO A 501 -33.24 4.56 2.49
C PRO A 501 -33.17 4.43 4.02
N VAL A 502 -34.08 5.09 4.72
CA VAL A 502 -34.26 4.99 6.18
C VAL A 502 -35.66 4.45 6.48
N ASN A 503 -35.82 3.76 7.60
CA ASN A 503 -37.14 3.28 8.03
C ASN A 503 -38.06 4.45 8.40
N LYS A 504 -39.37 4.23 8.30
CA LYS A 504 -40.35 5.27 8.62
C LYS A 504 -40.24 5.64 10.09
N GLU A 505 -40.13 6.93 10.39
CA GLU A 505 -39.96 7.45 11.75
C GLU A 505 -40.85 8.67 12.01
N ILE A 506 -41.45 8.73 13.20
CA ILE A 506 -42.07 9.94 13.74
C ILE A 506 -41.58 10.12 15.18
N VAL A 507 -41.01 11.30 15.48
CA VAL A 507 -40.61 11.70 16.83
C VAL A 507 -41.76 12.47 17.48
N VAL A 508 -42.05 12.13 18.73
CA VAL A 508 -43.14 12.71 19.53
C VAL A 508 -42.65 13.03 20.93
N ASP A 509 -43.23 14.06 21.54
CA ASP A 509 -42.76 14.57 22.84
C ASP A 509 -43.30 13.73 24.03
N ASP A 510 -44.42 13.04 23.87
CA ASP A 510 -45.09 12.31 24.94
C ASP A 510 -45.87 11.06 24.46
N ILE A 511 -46.35 10.25 25.43
CA ILE A 511 -47.12 9.02 25.16
C ILE A 511 -48.47 9.33 24.46
N PRO A 512 -49.26 10.34 24.87
CA PRO A 512 -50.48 10.71 24.15
C PRO A 512 -50.24 11.05 22.66
N ALA A 513 -49.17 11.76 22.33
CA ALA A 513 -48.78 12.05 20.96
C ALA A 513 -48.33 10.78 20.22
N ALA A 514 -47.58 9.90 20.89
CA ALA A 514 -47.18 8.59 20.36
C ALA A 514 -48.42 7.77 19.92
N MET A 515 -49.47 7.76 20.74
CA MET A 515 -50.70 7.03 20.46
C MET A 515 -51.47 7.59 19.25
N LYS A 516 -51.41 8.91 19.01
CA LYS A 516 -52.07 9.54 17.85
C LYS A 516 -51.43 9.15 16.53
N VAL A 517 -50.11 9.01 16.50
CA VAL A 517 -49.34 8.75 15.25
C VAL A 517 -49.01 7.27 15.05
N ALA A 518 -49.30 6.40 16.02
CA ALA A 518 -49.00 4.97 15.95
C ALA A 518 -49.62 4.29 14.73
N GLY A 519 -50.85 4.68 14.37
CA GLY A 519 -51.54 4.19 13.16
C GLY A 519 -50.83 4.57 11.87
N ASP A 520 -50.17 5.74 11.83
CA ASP A 520 -49.43 6.19 10.66
C ASP A 520 -48.14 5.38 10.47
N ILE A 521 -47.47 4.97 11.56
CA ILE A 521 -46.28 4.11 11.48
C ILE A 521 -46.64 2.68 11.07
N GLY A 522 -47.72 2.12 11.63
CA GLY A 522 -48.13 0.73 11.43
C GLY A 522 -47.43 -0.26 12.37
N PHE A 523 -47.87 -1.53 12.37
CA PHE A 523 -47.34 -2.61 13.22
C PHE A 523 -46.81 -3.78 12.37
N PRO A 524 -45.79 -4.55 12.83
CA PRO A 524 -45.07 -4.37 14.09
C PRO A 524 -44.21 -3.09 14.10
N MET A 525 -44.06 -2.48 15.27
CA MET A 525 -43.29 -1.24 15.42
C MET A 525 -42.18 -1.33 16.45
N VAL A 526 -41.28 -0.37 16.36
CA VAL A 526 -40.19 -0.11 17.31
C VAL A 526 -40.45 1.24 17.97
N ALA A 527 -40.22 1.33 19.28
CA ALA A 527 -40.22 2.60 20.00
C ALA A 527 -38.88 2.78 20.72
N LYS A 528 -38.21 3.91 20.51
CA LYS A 528 -36.93 4.25 21.15
C LYS A 528 -37.07 5.54 21.96
N VAL A 529 -36.36 5.64 23.08
CA VAL A 529 -36.29 6.91 23.84
C VAL A 529 -35.45 7.94 23.08
N VAL A 530 -35.87 9.20 23.10
CA VAL A 530 -35.09 10.35 22.62
C VAL A 530 -34.58 11.12 23.83
N SER A 531 -33.26 11.19 23.96
CA SER A 531 -32.58 11.92 25.02
C SER A 531 -31.12 12.14 24.64
N SER A 532 -30.65 13.39 24.74
CA SER A 532 -29.23 13.75 24.60
C SER A 532 -28.33 13.19 25.71
N GLN A 533 -28.91 12.76 26.83
CA GLN A 533 -28.19 12.25 28.01
C GLN A 533 -28.10 10.72 28.06
N ILE A 534 -28.80 10.01 27.17
CA ILE A 534 -28.83 8.54 27.12
C ILE A 534 -28.16 8.08 25.82
N VAL A 535 -26.86 7.80 25.91
CA VAL A 535 -26.03 7.37 24.77
C VAL A 535 -26.26 5.90 24.41
N HIS A 536 -26.27 5.00 25.40
CA HIS A 536 -26.52 3.56 25.22
C HIS A 536 -27.97 3.19 25.57
N LYS A 537 -28.88 3.45 24.64
CA LYS A 537 -30.34 3.30 24.86
C LYS A 537 -30.75 1.87 25.23
N SER A 538 -30.18 0.88 24.57
CA SER A 538 -30.51 -0.54 24.82
C SER A 538 -30.18 -0.97 26.25
N ASP A 539 -29.08 -0.46 26.82
CA ASP A 539 -28.59 -0.86 28.15
C ASP A 539 -29.51 -0.40 29.28
N VAL A 540 -30.29 0.65 29.03
CA VAL A 540 -31.26 1.20 30.00
C VAL A 540 -32.71 0.84 29.64
N GLY A 541 -32.91 -0.13 28.75
CA GLY A 541 -34.24 -0.54 28.31
C GLY A 541 -34.96 0.50 27.43
N GLY A 542 -34.23 1.48 26.88
CA GLY A 542 -34.74 2.57 26.05
C GLY A 542 -35.06 2.18 24.59
N VAL A 543 -35.14 0.88 24.27
CA VAL A 543 -35.49 0.35 22.95
C VAL A 543 -36.52 -0.76 23.11
N LEU A 544 -37.70 -0.58 22.53
CA LEU A 544 -38.80 -1.53 22.53
C LEU A 544 -39.02 -2.06 21.12
N LEU A 545 -38.76 -3.35 20.92
CA LEU A 545 -38.95 -4.02 19.63
C LEU A 545 -40.28 -4.80 19.59
N ASN A 546 -40.77 -5.06 18.37
CA ASN A 546 -41.86 -5.98 18.08
C ASN A 546 -43.19 -5.65 18.79
N ILE A 547 -43.52 -4.36 18.90
CA ILE A 547 -44.81 -3.92 19.44
C ILE A 547 -45.89 -4.25 18.40
N GLN A 548 -46.95 -4.94 18.79
CA GLN A 548 -47.96 -5.50 17.88
C GLN A 548 -49.29 -4.72 17.88
N SER A 549 -49.53 -3.86 18.86
CA SER A 549 -50.81 -3.14 18.98
C SER A 549 -50.68 -1.81 19.71
N PRO A 550 -51.64 -0.88 19.54
CA PRO A 550 -51.66 0.39 20.28
C PRO A 550 -51.69 0.17 21.81
N LYS A 551 -52.44 -0.83 22.29
CA LYS A 551 -52.51 -1.14 23.72
C LYS A 551 -51.16 -1.57 24.27
N GLU A 552 -50.42 -2.38 23.50
CA GLU A 552 -49.07 -2.81 23.88
C GLU A 552 -48.09 -1.63 23.87
N LEU A 553 -48.22 -0.71 22.90
CA LEU A 553 -47.40 0.50 22.82
C LEU A 553 -47.51 1.34 24.10
N GLU A 554 -48.72 1.70 24.51
CA GLU A 554 -48.96 2.52 25.70
C GLU A 554 -48.39 1.86 26.96
N GLN A 555 -48.64 0.56 27.13
CA GLN A 555 -48.16 -0.20 28.28
C GLN A 555 -46.63 -0.24 28.34
N ARG A 556 -45.98 -0.54 27.21
CA ARG A 556 -44.52 -0.68 27.16
C ARG A 556 -43.79 0.67 27.23
N LEU A 557 -44.34 1.74 26.65
CA LEU A 557 -43.79 3.09 26.81
C LEU A 557 -43.85 3.55 28.27
N THR A 558 -44.99 3.32 28.95
CA THR A 558 -45.15 3.67 30.36
C THR A 558 -44.16 2.91 31.25
N ALA A 559 -43.97 1.61 30.97
CA ALA A 559 -42.98 0.80 31.66
C ALA A 559 -41.54 1.26 31.40
N MET A 560 -41.21 1.62 30.15
CA MET A 560 -39.90 2.13 29.76
C MET A 560 -39.57 3.45 30.49
N VAL A 561 -40.49 4.42 30.50
CA VAL A 561 -40.29 5.69 31.22
C VAL A 561 -40.08 5.44 32.71
N SER A 562 -40.89 4.58 33.31
CA SER A 562 -40.78 4.23 34.73
C SER A 562 -39.43 3.60 35.04
N HIS A 563 -38.95 2.70 34.19
CA HIS A 563 -37.66 2.03 34.34
C HIS A 563 -36.49 3.00 34.18
N ILE A 564 -36.48 3.84 33.13
CA ILE A 564 -35.43 4.82 32.88
C ILE A 564 -35.34 5.82 34.05
N ASN A 565 -36.47 6.32 34.55
CA ASN A 565 -36.48 7.23 35.69
C ASN A 565 -35.97 6.59 36.99
N GLN A 566 -36.06 5.25 37.13
CA GLN A 566 -35.50 4.52 38.26
C GLN A 566 -33.98 4.31 38.12
N VAL A 567 -33.51 3.94 36.93
CA VAL A 567 -32.10 3.62 36.67
C VAL A 567 -31.24 4.88 36.46
N LEU A 568 -31.82 5.93 35.87
CA LEU A 568 -31.19 7.22 35.58
C LEU A 568 -32.11 8.38 35.97
N PRO A 569 -32.27 8.70 37.26
CA PRO A 569 -33.21 9.75 37.73
C PRO A 569 -32.88 11.16 37.23
N SER A 570 -31.62 11.40 36.86
CA SER A 570 -31.13 12.67 36.34
C SER A 570 -31.26 12.80 34.82
N ALA A 571 -31.59 11.72 34.09
CA ALA A 571 -31.71 11.74 32.64
C ALA A 571 -33.05 12.35 32.21
N ARG A 572 -33.00 13.39 31.38
CA ARG A 572 -34.18 14.00 30.77
C ARG A 572 -34.61 13.20 29.55
N ILE A 573 -35.84 12.69 29.57
CA ILE A 573 -36.50 12.15 28.37
C ILE A 573 -37.07 13.33 27.58
N GLU A 574 -36.63 13.49 26.34
CA GLU A 574 -37.08 14.55 25.42
C GLU A 574 -38.28 14.08 24.59
N GLY A 575 -38.48 12.77 24.44
CA GLY A 575 -39.60 12.18 23.72
C GLY A 575 -39.39 10.72 23.34
N PHE A 576 -40.15 10.26 22.36
CA PHE A 576 -40.07 8.91 21.77
C PHE A 576 -39.94 8.98 20.25
N SER A 577 -39.11 8.11 19.69
CA SER A 577 -39.04 7.84 18.26
C SER A 577 -39.83 6.58 17.98
N LEU A 578 -40.96 6.71 17.29
CA LEU A 578 -41.76 5.60 16.79
C LEU A 578 -41.34 5.25 15.37
N GLN A 579 -41.04 3.98 15.13
CA GLN A 579 -40.43 3.55 13.88
C GLN A 579 -41.07 2.28 13.31
N SER A 580 -41.12 2.15 11.98
CA SER A 580 -41.50 0.89 11.33
C SER A 580 -40.47 -0.20 11.66
N MET A 581 -40.94 -1.39 12.01
CA MET A 581 -40.05 -2.53 12.24
C MET A 581 -39.69 -3.18 10.91
N GLU A 582 -38.44 -2.97 10.49
CA GLU A 582 -37.92 -3.56 9.25
C GLU A 582 -37.31 -4.95 9.49
N SER A 583 -37.59 -5.88 8.59
CA SER A 583 -36.88 -7.16 8.47
C SER A 583 -35.78 -7.09 7.42
N GLY A 584 -34.75 -7.92 7.59
CA GLY A 584 -33.65 -8.09 6.66
C GLY A 584 -33.05 -9.48 6.83
N GLU A 585 -32.45 -9.99 5.75
CA GLU A 585 -31.81 -11.30 5.72
C GLU A 585 -30.34 -11.22 6.20
N LEU A 586 -29.76 -10.02 6.14
CA LEU A 586 -28.39 -9.72 6.53
C LEU A 586 -28.29 -8.30 7.08
N GLU A 587 -27.38 -8.09 8.01
CA GLU A 587 -27.05 -6.77 8.57
C GLU A 587 -25.63 -6.38 8.15
N LEU A 588 -25.48 -5.17 7.62
CA LEU A 588 -24.20 -4.56 7.27
C LEU A 588 -23.95 -3.33 8.14
N ILE A 589 -22.68 -3.01 8.34
CA ILE A 589 -22.27 -1.68 8.80
C ILE A 589 -21.82 -0.90 7.57
N VAL A 590 -22.33 0.33 7.43
CA VAL A 590 -21.90 1.25 6.39
C VAL A 590 -21.69 2.61 7.05
N GLY A 591 -20.48 3.13 7.01
CA GLY A 591 -20.13 4.39 7.65
C GLY A 591 -19.30 5.28 6.74
N ALA A 592 -19.13 6.53 7.14
CA ALA A 592 -18.23 7.45 6.49
C ALA A 592 -17.53 8.31 7.54
N ARG A 593 -16.28 8.67 7.27
CA ARG A 593 -15.49 9.55 8.14
C ARG A 593 -14.58 10.45 7.33
N ASN A 594 -14.16 11.55 7.91
CA ASN A 594 -13.11 12.39 7.33
C ASN A 594 -11.74 11.95 7.86
N ASP A 595 -10.91 11.36 7.00
CA ASP A 595 -9.51 11.09 7.33
C ASP A 595 -8.67 12.38 7.19
N ALA A 596 -7.80 12.64 8.16
CA ALA A 596 -7.01 13.88 8.18
C ALA A 596 -6.01 14.01 7.02
N GLN A 597 -5.57 12.90 6.41
CA GLN A 597 -4.61 12.87 5.30
C GLN A 597 -5.28 12.68 3.95
N PHE A 598 -6.27 11.79 3.89
CA PHE A 598 -6.88 11.33 2.63
C PHE A 598 -8.31 11.85 2.42
N GLY A 599 -8.83 12.66 3.35
CA GLY A 599 -10.16 13.24 3.26
C GLY A 599 -11.28 12.19 3.45
N PRO A 600 -12.47 12.42 2.87
CA PRO A 600 -13.63 11.55 3.06
C PRO A 600 -13.39 10.09 2.65
N GLN A 601 -13.70 9.18 3.57
CA GLN A 601 -13.62 7.72 3.38
C GLN A 601 -14.97 7.08 3.73
N VAL A 602 -15.32 5.99 3.04
CA VAL A 602 -16.47 5.14 3.33
C VAL A 602 -15.99 3.79 3.87
N ILE A 603 -16.63 3.33 4.94
CA ILE A 603 -16.36 2.06 5.61
C ILE A 603 -17.54 1.14 5.34
N ILE A 604 -17.27 -0.09 4.93
CA ILE A 604 -18.29 -1.14 4.77
C ILE A 604 -17.85 -2.38 5.53
N GLY A 605 -18.79 -3.15 6.07
CA GLY A 605 -18.46 -4.41 6.73
C GLY A 605 -19.66 -5.21 7.17
N SER A 606 -19.40 -6.34 7.83
CA SER A 606 -20.43 -7.14 8.49
C SER A 606 -21.04 -6.35 9.66
N GLY A 607 -22.35 -6.17 9.70
CA GLY A 607 -23.06 -5.40 10.72
C GLY A 607 -23.56 -6.24 11.91
N GLY A 608 -24.18 -5.56 12.88
CA GLY A 608 -24.76 -6.20 14.07
C GLY A 608 -23.70 -6.79 15.00
N ILE A 609 -24.03 -7.90 15.68
CA ILE A 609 -23.13 -8.56 16.64
C ILE A 609 -21.85 -9.15 16.02
N LEU A 610 -21.79 -9.25 14.68
CA LEU A 610 -20.69 -9.88 13.96
C LEU A 610 -19.51 -8.93 13.71
N VAL A 611 -19.70 -7.61 13.85
CA VAL A 611 -18.69 -6.57 13.58
C VAL A 611 -17.39 -6.85 14.34
N GLU A 612 -17.48 -6.99 15.66
CA GLU A 612 -16.31 -7.17 16.54
C GLU A 612 -15.68 -8.57 16.39
N LEU A 613 -16.50 -9.58 16.07
CA LEU A 613 -16.07 -10.98 16.02
C LEU A 613 -15.29 -11.30 14.73
N LEU A 614 -15.74 -10.79 13.58
CA LEU A 614 -15.18 -11.18 12.27
C LEU A 614 -14.07 -10.25 11.78
N LYS A 615 -14.04 -9.00 12.28
CA LYS A 615 -13.17 -7.92 11.77
C LYS A 615 -13.21 -7.85 10.24
N ASP A 616 -14.41 -7.92 9.69
CA ASP A 616 -14.68 -7.98 8.25
C ASP A 616 -15.13 -6.60 7.75
N THR A 617 -14.15 -5.70 7.62
CA THR A 617 -14.36 -4.32 7.17
C THR A 617 -13.44 -3.96 6.02
N LEU A 618 -13.91 -3.05 5.17
CA LEU A 618 -13.17 -2.46 4.06
C LEU A 618 -13.39 -0.96 4.03
N VAL A 619 -12.33 -0.23 3.70
CA VAL A 619 -12.34 1.22 3.51
C VAL A 619 -12.26 1.54 2.02
N LEU A 620 -12.97 2.57 1.59
CA LEU A 620 -13.04 3.08 0.22
C LEU A 620 -12.86 4.60 0.22
N PRO A 621 -11.99 5.16 -0.64
CA PRO A 621 -11.94 6.61 -0.80
C PRO A 621 -13.23 7.12 -1.44
N ALA A 622 -13.76 8.22 -0.92
CA ALA A 622 -14.92 8.89 -1.50
C ALA A 622 -14.50 9.96 -2.53
N PRO A 623 -15.31 10.20 -3.58
CA PRO A 623 -16.59 9.57 -3.86
C PRO A 623 -16.45 8.13 -4.39
N VAL A 624 -17.42 7.27 -4.08
CA VAL A 624 -17.41 5.84 -4.45
C VAL A 624 -18.38 5.61 -5.60
N HIS A 625 -17.92 5.00 -6.69
CA HIS A 625 -18.81 4.59 -7.80
C HIS A 625 -19.58 3.31 -7.42
N VAL A 626 -20.80 3.15 -7.93
CA VAL A 626 -21.67 2.00 -7.62
C VAL A 626 -20.98 0.66 -7.94
N GLU A 627 -20.33 0.55 -9.11
CA GLU A 627 -19.57 -0.65 -9.46
C GLU A 627 -18.38 -0.92 -8.52
N THR A 628 -17.70 0.12 -8.04
CA THR A 628 -16.64 -0.03 -7.02
C THR A 628 -17.21 -0.54 -5.71
N ALA A 629 -18.39 -0.05 -5.30
CA ALA A 629 -19.07 -0.55 -4.11
C ALA A 629 -19.45 -2.03 -4.25
N LYS A 630 -19.95 -2.47 -5.41
CA LYS A 630 -20.22 -3.89 -5.69
C LYS A 630 -18.96 -4.75 -5.60
N GLN A 631 -17.87 -4.31 -6.21
CA GLN A 631 -16.57 -4.98 -6.16
C GLN A 631 -16.01 -5.05 -4.74
N ALA A 632 -16.29 -4.05 -3.90
CA ALA A 632 -15.88 -4.05 -2.50
C ALA A 632 -16.73 -5.03 -1.67
N LEU A 633 -18.04 -5.11 -1.90
CA LEU A 633 -18.93 -6.03 -1.20
C LEU A 633 -18.55 -7.50 -1.43
N VAL A 634 -18.08 -7.87 -2.62
CA VAL A 634 -17.61 -9.24 -2.89
C VAL A 634 -16.27 -9.60 -2.25
N GLN A 635 -15.52 -8.61 -1.73
CA GLN A 635 -14.27 -8.83 -1.01
C GLN A 635 -14.46 -9.06 0.49
N LEU A 636 -15.66 -8.79 1.01
CA LEU A 636 -15.99 -9.10 2.40
C LEU A 636 -16.05 -10.62 2.60
N LYS A 637 -15.64 -11.11 3.78
CA LYS A 637 -15.74 -12.52 4.15
C LYS A 637 -17.20 -13.01 4.13
N ILE A 638 -18.14 -12.11 4.42
CA ILE A 638 -19.58 -12.39 4.34
C ILE A 638 -20.17 -12.39 2.92
N ALA A 639 -19.38 -12.09 1.88
CA ALA A 639 -19.84 -12.05 0.49
C ALA A 639 -20.63 -13.28 0.02
N PRO A 640 -20.31 -14.52 0.43
CA PRO A 640 -21.12 -15.70 0.07
C PRO A 640 -22.59 -15.61 0.51
N LEU A 641 -22.89 -14.87 1.59
CA LEU A 641 -24.27 -14.66 2.08
C LEU A 641 -25.07 -13.66 1.24
N LEU A 642 -24.39 -12.84 0.43
CA LEU A 642 -25.05 -11.92 -0.50
C LEU A 642 -25.61 -12.65 -1.73
N LYS A 643 -25.07 -13.83 -2.05
CA LYS A 643 -25.49 -14.66 -3.19
C LYS A 643 -26.59 -15.63 -2.77
N SER A 644 -27.28 -16.21 -3.75
CA SER A 644 -28.22 -17.31 -3.49
C SER A 644 -27.49 -18.50 -2.86
N TYR A 645 -27.97 -18.98 -1.71
CA TYR A 645 -27.34 -20.10 -1.00
C TYR A 645 -28.38 -21.01 -0.36
N ARG A 646 -28.29 -22.33 -0.64
CA ARG A 646 -29.17 -23.39 -0.06
C ARG A 646 -30.66 -23.02 -0.04
N GLY A 647 -31.19 -22.54 -1.16
CA GLY A 647 -32.60 -22.17 -1.30
C GLY A 647 -32.99 -20.78 -0.77
N ARG A 648 -32.06 -20.02 -0.18
CA ARG A 648 -32.26 -18.59 0.09
C ARG A 648 -32.05 -17.78 -1.19
N PRO A 649 -32.95 -16.81 -1.51
CA PRO A 649 -32.76 -15.87 -2.62
C PRO A 649 -31.49 -15.03 -2.44
N ALA A 650 -30.97 -14.50 -3.54
CA ALA A 650 -29.89 -13.52 -3.48
C ALA A 650 -30.36 -12.23 -2.80
N LEU A 651 -29.42 -11.49 -2.22
CA LEU A 651 -29.69 -10.21 -1.55
C LEU A 651 -29.54 -9.03 -2.52
N ASP A 652 -30.13 -7.89 -2.18
CA ASP A 652 -30.13 -6.70 -3.02
C ASP A 652 -28.80 -5.93 -2.94
N VAL A 653 -27.77 -6.49 -3.58
CA VAL A 653 -26.42 -5.89 -3.65
C VAL A 653 -26.43 -4.53 -4.37
N GLU A 654 -27.32 -4.33 -5.35
CA GLU A 654 -27.47 -3.05 -6.05
C GLU A 654 -27.91 -1.96 -5.08
N ALA A 655 -28.95 -2.21 -4.28
CA ALA A 655 -29.43 -1.21 -3.32
C ALA A 655 -28.39 -0.84 -2.25
N VAL A 656 -27.59 -1.81 -1.80
CA VAL A 656 -26.47 -1.55 -0.87
C VAL A 656 -25.40 -0.71 -1.56
N ALA A 657 -25.02 -1.04 -2.79
CA ALA A 657 -24.02 -0.30 -3.57
C ALA A 657 -24.47 1.15 -3.83
N GLN A 658 -25.75 1.38 -4.14
CA GLN A 658 -26.34 2.71 -4.27
C GLN A 658 -26.33 3.48 -2.95
N THR A 659 -26.59 2.80 -1.83
CA THR A 659 -26.52 3.42 -0.49
C THR A 659 -25.09 3.84 -0.15
N ILE A 660 -24.10 3.00 -0.44
CA ILE A 660 -22.67 3.31 -0.27
C ILE A 660 -22.29 4.53 -1.14
N HIS A 661 -22.71 4.54 -2.41
CA HIS A 661 -22.48 5.66 -3.32
C HIS A 661 -23.07 6.96 -2.75
N ARG A 662 -24.34 6.96 -2.35
CA ARG A 662 -25.02 8.14 -1.77
C ARG A 662 -24.38 8.62 -0.46
N LEU A 663 -24.00 7.69 0.42
CA LEU A 663 -23.25 8.04 1.63
C LEU A 663 -21.90 8.68 1.31
N SER A 664 -21.21 8.21 0.25
CA SER A 664 -19.96 8.82 -0.19
C SER A 664 -20.14 10.25 -0.68
N LEU A 665 -21.27 10.58 -1.32
CA LEU A 665 -21.59 11.94 -1.75
C LEU A 665 -21.90 12.86 -0.55
N LEU A 666 -22.61 12.34 0.45
CA LEU A 666 -22.81 13.02 1.73
C LEU A 666 -21.47 13.30 2.41
N ALA A 667 -20.59 12.30 2.46
CA ALA A 667 -19.24 12.43 3.01
C ALA A 667 -18.42 13.52 2.30
N CYS A 668 -18.47 13.58 0.95
CA CYS A 668 -17.81 14.63 0.18
C CYS A 668 -18.39 16.03 0.43
N SER A 669 -19.68 16.13 0.73
CA SER A 669 -20.34 17.40 1.07
C SER A 669 -19.94 17.93 2.46
N LEU A 670 -19.38 17.07 3.30
CA LEU A 670 -18.90 17.38 4.66
C LEU A 670 -17.37 17.49 4.75
N LYS A 671 -16.63 17.37 3.64
CA LYS A 671 -15.17 17.23 3.60
C LYS A 671 -14.38 18.33 4.33
N ASP A 672 -14.98 19.53 4.47
CA ASP A 672 -14.34 20.69 5.08
C ASP A 672 -14.42 20.69 6.61
N SER A 673 -15.17 19.74 7.20
CA SER A 673 -15.30 19.52 8.64
C SER A 673 -14.90 18.09 9.01
N PRO A 674 -14.28 17.84 10.18
CA PRO A 674 -14.17 16.48 10.70
C PRO A 674 -15.57 15.92 10.94
N PHE A 675 -15.83 14.73 10.41
CA PHE A 675 -17.11 14.05 10.63
C PHE A 675 -16.92 12.55 10.78
N GLU A 676 -17.91 11.92 11.40
CA GLU A 676 -18.11 10.48 11.45
C GLU A 676 -19.61 10.21 11.33
N ILE A 677 -19.99 9.28 10.46
CA ILE A 677 -21.36 8.83 10.23
C ILE A 677 -21.32 7.30 10.24
N GLU A 678 -22.20 6.67 10.99
CA GLU A 678 -22.33 5.22 11.05
C GLU A 678 -23.79 4.81 10.83
N ILE A 679 -24.00 3.82 9.95
CA ILE A 679 -25.25 3.10 9.78
C ILE A 679 -25.03 1.68 10.30
N ASN A 680 -25.65 1.34 11.42
CA ASN A 680 -25.45 0.04 12.05
C ASN A 680 -26.67 -0.42 12.88
N PRO A 681 -27.53 -1.32 12.35
CA PRO A 681 -27.37 -2.02 11.08
C PRO A 681 -28.02 -1.32 9.88
N LEU A 682 -27.42 -1.49 8.70
CA LEU A 682 -28.09 -1.43 7.41
C LEU A 682 -28.68 -2.83 7.12
N LYS A 683 -30.02 -2.95 7.13
CA LYS A 683 -30.70 -4.22 6.85
C LYS A 683 -30.81 -4.44 5.35
N VAL A 684 -30.28 -5.56 4.87
CA VAL A 684 -30.33 -5.95 3.45
C VAL A 684 -31.48 -6.94 3.24
N LYS A 685 -32.33 -6.65 2.25
CA LYS A 685 -33.47 -7.50 1.88
C LYS A 685 -33.12 -8.36 0.66
N GLN A 686 -34.05 -9.23 0.30
CA GLN A 686 -33.95 -10.03 -0.92
C GLN A 686 -33.85 -9.13 -2.15
N GLN A 687 -33.21 -9.64 -3.20
CA GLN A 687 -33.01 -8.92 -4.46
C GLN A 687 -34.31 -8.31 -4.98
N GLY A 688 -34.29 -7.00 -5.28
CA GLY A 688 -35.44 -6.23 -5.74
C GLY A 688 -36.23 -5.55 -4.61
N ASN A 689 -35.96 -5.88 -3.35
CA ASN A 689 -36.65 -5.31 -2.17
C ASN A 689 -35.81 -4.28 -1.42
N GLY A 690 -34.58 -4.00 -1.87
CA GLY A 690 -33.74 -2.92 -1.37
C GLY A 690 -32.97 -3.21 -0.07
N CYS A 691 -32.54 -2.13 0.56
CA CYS A 691 -31.96 -2.14 1.91
C CYS A 691 -32.48 -0.94 2.69
N VAL A 692 -32.34 -0.95 4.01
CA VAL A 692 -32.87 0.12 4.88
C VAL A 692 -32.01 0.33 6.12
N ALA A 693 -31.65 1.58 6.37
CA ALA A 693 -30.98 2.00 7.59
C ALA A 693 -32.00 2.07 8.73
N VAL A 694 -31.81 1.24 9.76
CA VAL A 694 -32.71 1.19 10.93
C VAL A 694 -32.14 1.86 12.16
N ASP A 695 -30.82 2.11 12.16
CA ASP A 695 -30.12 2.87 13.19
C ASP A 695 -28.97 3.63 12.53
N ALA A 696 -28.72 4.85 13.01
CA ALA A 696 -27.68 5.71 12.47
C ALA A 696 -27.23 6.72 13.52
N ARG A 697 -25.94 7.07 13.45
CA ARG A 697 -25.32 8.11 14.30
C ARG A 697 -24.41 8.98 13.46
N ALA A 698 -24.33 10.26 13.80
CA ALA A 698 -23.38 11.16 13.17
C ALA A 698 -22.81 12.17 14.17
N GLN A 699 -21.54 12.51 13.97
CA GLN A 699 -20.85 13.61 14.62
C GLN A 699 -20.21 14.48 13.54
N ILE A 700 -20.44 15.79 13.58
CA ILE A 700 -19.89 16.75 12.61
C ILE A 700 -19.32 17.93 13.41
N ASN A 701 -18.00 18.19 13.30
CA ASN A 701 -17.29 19.20 14.10
C ASN A 701 -17.15 20.55 13.38
#